data_AF-A0AAV4RZS6-F1
#
_entry.id   AF-A0AAV4RZS6-F1
#
_cell.length_a   1.000
_cell.length_b   1.000
_cell.length_c   1.000
_cell.angle_alpha   90.00
_cell.angle_beta   90.00
_cell.angle_gamma   90.00
#
_symmetry.space_group_name_H-M   'P 1'
#
loop_
_entity.id
_entity.type
_entity.pdbx_description
1 polymer ?
#
loop_
_entity_poly.entity_id
_entity_poly.type
_entity_poly.pdbx_seq_one_letter_code
_entity_poly.pdbx_strand_id
1 'polypeptide(L)'
;TWWDKGTGPIFFYAGNEGDIVGFWKNTGFIFRAAKEFKALVVFAEHRYYGKSFPLAMIVLLADRGADKCPVIAFGGSYGGMLAAYMRFKYPNIIQGAIAASAPLYQVAGKISSDIFFQAVTKDFRDVSPNCEARVRSAFTQLNKWASAGKAGYEHIVEVFHICKPFVVDDDYQHFLRWIRNSFVSAAMMDYPYAASFMANFPAFPVKVMCNLLESAPTPVDGLREAAALLYNSSQTLDCFDMFEEYMYCADPTGCGSGTDAIAWDYQACTEINLEGSTYGVQDMFPVLPFNTEMRDYYCYNTFKVAPRRNFLDVEYWGEDISSATNIVFSNGNLDPWAPGGILKNISDSLVAVIVEGELTILISGKIIPTILMNAEKYDYVEGYVDQAIDHFNFVDHGNQTYKQRYLFNDTWWDKNGGPIFFYAGAEADIVATWSTNGFVMKAAKTFRALILFVEHRYYGKSLPFGNDSFKGGNIGLLNIDQALSDYAFFIRRFKKTHGVEKSPVIAFGGSYGGMLVAYMRFKYPNIIQGSIAASAPIYQTAGKVSGDIFFQVITKDFHDVSPDCEGRVRSAFAQLNEWASLGPQGYAQISQAFQLCNPLKSNQDYDHFLRWIRNAFVEAAMEDFPYASGALPAFPVKVMCNLLQSAPTPVDGLRQATALNYNSSQTLNCFDIYKEFIYCADPTGCGLGFDAIAWDYQVCTEINIEGSTDGVKDMFPVLPFTADMRDKYCYKTYKVLPRRDYLNVQYWGADILSATNIVFSNGNLDPWAPGGVLKNVSDTLVAVMIDGGAHHLDLKNEYFLTNI
;
A
#
# COMPACT_ATOMS: atom_id res chain seq x y z
N THR A 1 32.00 14.46 6.21
CA THR A 1 32.87 14.66 7.38
C THR A 1 32.22 15.43 8.52
N TRP A 2 31.02 16.00 8.34
CA TRP A 2 30.32 16.83 9.33
C TRP A 2 29.18 16.13 10.09
N TRP A 3 28.94 14.83 9.86
CA TRP A 3 27.83 14.10 10.50
C TRP A 3 28.14 13.79 11.97
N ASP A 4 27.28 14.25 12.88
CA ASP A 4 27.29 13.80 14.28
C ASP A 4 26.75 12.35 14.33
N LYS A 5 27.67 11.38 14.18
CA LYS A 5 27.35 9.95 14.03
C LYS A 5 26.36 9.46 15.11
N GLY A 6 25.23 8.90 14.67
CA GLY A 6 24.20 8.33 15.55
C GLY A 6 23.29 9.33 16.25
N THR A 7 23.38 10.63 15.96
CA THR A 7 22.48 11.66 16.52
C THR A 7 22.05 12.71 15.49
N GLY A 8 22.92 13.09 14.55
CA GLY A 8 22.57 13.94 13.41
C GLY A 8 21.66 13.20 12.41
N PRO A 9 20.70 13.91 11.75
CA PRO A 9 19.72 13.32 10.85
C PRO A 9 20.34 12.66 9.61
N ILE A 10 19.53 11.85 8.91
CA ILE A 10 19.84 11.35 7.57
C ILE A 10 19.07 12.21 6.56
N PHE A 11 19.75 12.86 5.64
CA PHE A 11 19.14 13.53 4.49
C PHE A 11 19.20 12.57 3.31
N PHE A 12 18.06 11.97 3.00
CA PHE A 12 17.91 10.91 1.99
C PHE A 12 17.36 11.52 0.69
N TYR A 13 18.20 11.64 -0.33
CA TYR A 13 17.75 12.01 -1.67
C TYR A 13 17.15 10.78 -2.36
N ALA A 14 15.86 10.85 -2.67
CA ALA A 14 15.15 9.83 -3.43
C ALA A 14 15.63 9.82 -4.89
N GLY A 15 15.87 8.64 -5.44
CA GLY A 15 16.33 8.47 -6.82
C GLY A 15 15.38 9.08 -7.84
N ASN A 16 15.93 9.44 -8.99
CA ASN A 16 15.23 10.18 -10.04
C ASN A 16 15.55 9.57 -11.42
N GLU A 17 15.15 10.19 -12.54
CA GLU A 17 15.15 9.57 -13.89
C GLU A 17 16.55 9.46 -14.55
N GLY A 18 17.62 9.09 -13.82
CA GLY A 18 18.97 8.89 -14.39
C GLY A 18 20.10 8.68 -13.36
N ASP A 19 21.36 8.64 -13.83
CA ASP A 19 22.57 8.39 -13.00
C ASP A 19 22.64 9.31 -11.77
N ILE A 20 22.67 8.68 -10.59
CA ILE A 20 22.61 9.36 -9.29
C ILE A 20 23.76 10.36 -9.04
N VAL A 21 24.89 10.20 -9.75
CA VAL A 21 26.05 11.11 -9.70
C VAL A 21 25.73 12.46 -10.35
N GLY A 22 24.80 12.52 -11.30
CA GLY A 22 24.27 13.76 -11.87
C GLY A 22 23.55 14.59 -10.81
N PHE A 23 22.63 13.95 -10.08
CA PHE A 23 21.86 14.58 -9.00
C PHE A 23 22.76 15.01 -7.82
N TRP A 24 23.74 14.17 -7.44
CA TRP A 24 24.73 14.51 -6.41
C TRP A 24 25.49 15.81 -6.72
N LYS A 25 25.85 16.05 -7.99
CA LYS A 25 26.60 17.26 -8.40
C LYS A 25 25.73 18.52 -8.40
N ASN A 26 24.44 18.41 -8.73
CA ASN A 26 23.57 19.56 -8.95
C ASN A 26 22.70 19.95 -7.74
N THR A 27 22.49 19.06 -6.77
CA THR A 27 21.64 19.31 -5.58
C THR A 27 22.35 20.15 -4.50
N GLY A 28 22.78 21.36 -4.82
CA GLY A 28 23.61 22.21 -3.94
C GLY A 28 22.97 22.65 -2.61
N PHE A 29 21.65 22.47 -2.41
CA PHE A 29 20.98 22.79 -1.14
C PHE A 29 21.21 21.72 -0.06
N ILE A 30 21.06 20.43 -0.40
CA ILE A 30 21.10 19.33 0.58
C ILE A 30 22.45 19.29 1.34
N PHE A 31 23.55 19.62 0.67
CA PHE A 31 24.89 19.67 1.29
C PHE A 31 25.11 20.90 2.19
N ARG A 32 24.49 22.05 1.87
CA ARG A 32 24.53 23.24 2.73
C ARG A 32 23.77 22.98 4.03
N ALA A 33 22.52 22.53 3.90
CA ALA A 33 21.70 22.14 5.05
C ALA A 33 22.36 21.00 5.85
N ALA A 34 22.91 19.97 5.19
CA ALA A 34 23.57 18.86 5.90
C ALA A 34 24.81 19.28 6.69
N LYS A 35 25.54 20.32 6.26
CA LYS A 35 26.65 20.87 7.04
C LYS A 35 26.16 21.59 8.31
N GLU A 36 25.02 22.27 8.23
CA GLU A 36 24.40 23.02 9.32
C GLU A 36 23.73 22.09 10.35
N PHE A 37 22.82 21.23 9.90
CA PHE A 37 22.15 20.21 10.71
C PHE A 37 23.04 19.01 11.04
N LYS A 38 24.32 19.04 10.63
CA LYS A 38 25.28 17.94 10.81
C LYS A 38 24.73 16.57 10.35
N ALA A 39 24.09 16.54 9.19
CA ALA A 39 23.40 15.39 8.65
C ALA A 39 24.32 14.43 7.87
N LEU A 40 23.95 13.14 7.87
CA LEU A 40 24.45 12.17 6.89
C LEU A 40 23.68 12.36 5.58
N VAL A 41 24.37 12.66 4.49
CA VAL A 41 23.75 12.71 3.16
C VAL A 41 23.82 11.33 2.52
N VAL A 42 22.67 10.81 2.09
CA VAL A 42 22.53 9.56 1.34
C VAL A 42 21.77 9.88 0.05
N PHE A 43 22.29 9.39 -1.08
CA PHE A 43 21.57 9.40 -2.36
C PHE A 43 21.33 7.93 -2.74
N ALA A 44 20.09 7.58 -3.05
CA ALA A 44 19.73 6.25 -3.55
C ALA A 44 19.42 6.33 -5.04
N GLU A 45 20.02 5.46 -5.85
CA GLU A 45 19.69 5.35 -7.28
C GLU A 45 18.37 4.57 -7.45
N HIS A 46 17.55 4.96 -8.42
CA HIS A 46 16.29 4.27 -8.70
C HIS A 46 16.57 2.93 -9.40
N ARG A 47 15.78 1.89 -9.09
CA ARG A 47 15.94 0.58 -9.77
C ARG A 47 15.73 0.75 -11.28
N TYR A 48 16.57 0.08 -12.07
CA TYR A 48 16.64 0.14 -13.54
C TYR A 48 17.20 1.44 -14.15
N TYR A 49 17.50 2.47 -13.35
CA TYR A 49 18.20 3.67 -13.83
C TYR A 49 19.70 3.58 -13.54
N GLY A 50 20.51 4.24 -14.37
CA GLY A 50 21.95 4.39 -14.14
C GLY A 50 22.72 3.06 -14.11
N LYS A 51 23.09 2.58 -12.91
CA LYS A 51 23.90 1.36 -12.70
C LYS A 51 23.23 0.32 -11.79
N SER A 52 22.02 0.59 -11.29
CA SER A 52 21.31 -0.22 -10.31
C SER A 52 20.46 -1.33 -10.93
N PHE A 53 21.15 -2.29 -11.54
CA PHE A 53 20.57 -3.50 -12.13
C PHE A 53 20.28 -4.59 -11.08
N PRO A 54 19.27 -5.46 -11.28
CA PRO A 54 18.99 -6.58 -10.37
C PRO A 54 20.16 -7.56 -10.27
N LEU A 55 20.72 -7.73 -9.07
CA LEU A 55 21.75 -8.72 -8.75
C LEU A 55 21.16 -9.90 -7.96
N ALA A 56 21.69 -11.11 -8.19
CA ALA A 56 21.26 -12.34 -7.52
C ALA A 56 21.78 -12.50 -6.08
N MET A 57 22.31 -11.44 -5.46
CA MET A 57 22.82 -11.44 -4.08
C MET A 57 22.34 -10.22 -3.32
N ILE A 58 21.89 -10.44 -2.07
CA ILE A 58 21.55 -9.37 -1.12
C ILE A 58 22.85 -8.76 -0.60
N VAL A 59 23.06 -7.47 -0.85
CA VAL A 59 24.14 -6.69 -0.23
C VAL A 59 23.58 -6.02 1.01
N LEU A 60 23.96 -6.51 2.20
CA LEU A 60 23.67 -5.81 3.45
C LEU A 60 24.53 -4.54 3.54
N LEU A 61 23.89 -3.40 3.75
CA LEU A 61 24.60 -2.17 4.12
C LEU A 61 25.25 -2.38 5.49
N ALA A 62 26.56 -2.13 5.58
CA ALA A 62 27.28 -2.22 6.84
C ALA A 62 26.70 -1.21 7.85
N ASP A 63 26.29 -1.69 9.02
CA ASP A 63 25.71 -0.85 10.08
C ASP A 63 26.65 0.30 10.46
N ARG A 64 26.06 1.48 10.63
CA ARG A 64 26.74 2.72 11.00
C ARG A 64 26.27 3.28 12.34
N GLY A 65 25.41 2.57 13.08
CA GLY A 65 24.79 3.09 14.31
C GLY A 65 23.92 4.31 13.99
N ALA A 66 22.98 4.13 13.07
CA ALA A 66 22.09 5.18 12.56
C ALA A 66 20.60 4.80 12.73
N ASP A 67 20.32 3.76 13.51
CA ASP A 67 19.01 3.18 13.84
C ASP A 67 18.01 4.19 14.46
N LYS A 68 18.51 5.30 15.00
CA LYS A 68 17.74 6.35 15.67
C LYS A 68 17.92 7.74 15.05
N CYS A 69 18.62 7.84 13.92
CA CYS A 69 18.78 9.10 13.20
C CYS A 69 17.50 9.41 12.42
N PRO A 70 16.81 10.55 12.65
CA PRO A 70 15.61 10.89 11.89
C PRO A 70 15.96 11.13 10.42
N VAL A 71 15.14 10.57 9.52
CA VAL A 71 15.32 10.63 8.07
C VAL A 71 14.42 11.73 7.49
N ILE A 72 15.04 12.67 6.79
CA ILE A 72 14.35 13.67 5.97
C ILE A 72 14.55 13.30 4.50
N ALA A 73 13.45 13.08 3.78
CA ALA A 73 13.49 12.81 2.35
C ALA A 73 13.66 14.10 1.53
N PHE A 74 14.38 14.02 0.41
CA PHE A 74 14.61 15.12 -0.53
C PHE A 74 14.41 14.61 -1.97
N GLY A 75 13.94 15.48 -2.86
CA GLY A 75 13.98 15.25 -4.30
C GLY A 75 13.41 16.41 -5.10
N GLY A 76 13.73 16.45 -6.39
CA GLY A 76 13.10 17.32 -7.40
C GLY A 76 12.33 16.50 -8.43
N SER A 77 11.35 17.07 -9.13
CA SER A 77 10.54 16.36 -10.15
C SER A 77 9.93 15.06 -9.59
N TYR A 78 10.04 13.94 -10.30
CA TYR A 78 9.65 12.60 -9.88
C TYR A 78 10.29 12.19 -8.53
N GLY A 79 11.55 12.50 -8.29
CA GLY A 79 12.21 12.30 -7.00
C GLY A 79 11.57 13.13 -5.88
N GLY A 80 11.04 14.31 -6.21
CA GLY A 80 10.21 15.12 -5.32
C GLY A 80 8.85 14.46 -5.03
N MET A 81 8.23 13.84 -6.04
CA MET A 81 7.04 13.00 -5.86
C MET A 81 7.34 11.82 -4.92
N LEU A 82 8.44 11.10 -5.16
CA LEU A 82 8.90 9.99 -4.32
C LEU A 82 9.21 10.44 -2.89
N ALA A 83 9.82 11.61 -2.68
CA ALA A 83 10.05 12.15 -1.34
C ALA A 83 8.73 12.38 -0.57
N ALA A 84 7.70 12.93 -1.24
CA ALA A 84 6.36 13.07 -0.66
C ALA A 84 5.69 11.69 -0.42
N TYR A 85 5.72 10.80 -1.40
CA TYR A 85 5.12 9.47 -1.35
C TYR A 85 5.76 8.57 -0.28
N MET A 86 7.07 8.69 -0.06
CA MET A 86 7.75 8.01 1.04
C MET A 86 7.27 8.52 2.41
N ARG A 87 7.06 9.84 2.57
CA ARG A 87 6.45 10.40 3.80
C ARG A 87 4.97 10.01 3.94
N PHE A 88 4.22 9.86 2.85
CA PHE A 88 2.84 9.36 2.87
C PHE A 88 2.76 7.91 3.38
N LYS A 89 3.52 6.99 2.77
CA LYS A 89 3.40 5.53 2.99
C LYS A 89 4.28 4.98 4.13
N TYR A 90 5.32 5.70 4.55
CA TYR A 90 6.30 5.27 5.57
C TYR A 90 6.65 6.40 6.59
N PRO A 91 5.67 7.07 7.21
CA PRO A 91 5.90 8.18 8.14
C PRO A 91 6.59 7.79 9.45
N ASN A 92 6.70 6.51 9.76
CA ASN A 92 7.53 5.96 10.84
C ASN A 92 9.03 5.94 10.49
N ILE A 93 9.37 5.80 9.20
CA ILE A 93 10.76 5.78 8.72
C ILE A 93 11.22 7.18 8.31
N ILE A 94 10.37 7.93 7.60
CA ILE A 94 10.65 9.26 7.06
C ILE A 94 9.93 10.30 7.90
N GLN A 95 10.61 11.00 8.80
CA GLN A 95 9.97 11.95 9.73
C GLN A 95 9.58 13.28 9.05
N GLY A 96 10.09 13.57 7.86
CA GLY A 96 9.64 14.68 7.01
C GLY A 96 10.21 14.63 5.60
N ALA A 97 9.72 15.49 4.70
CA ALA A 97 10.18 15.55 3.31
C ALA A 97 10.27 16.99 2.77
N ILE A 98 11.21 17.20 1.84
CA ILE A 98 11.28 18.38 0.98
C ILE A 98 11.08 17.90 -0.47
N ALA A 99 9.88 18.13 -0.97
CA ALA A 99 9.41 17.72 -2.29
C ALA A 99 9.46 18.93 -3.24
N ALA A 100 10.60 19.13 -3.91
CA ALA A 100 10.76 20.22 -4.85
C ALA A 100 10.10 19.89 -6.19
N SER A 101 9.40 20.86 -6.79
CA SER A 101 8.86 20.78 -8.15
C SER A 101 8.10 19.48 -8.44
N ALA A 102 7.30 19.00 -7.47
CA ALA A 102 6.65 17.70 -7.53
C ALA A 102 5.23 17.82 -8.12
N PRO A 103 4.97 17.38 -9.36
CA PRO A 103 3.72 17.68 -10.08
C PRO A 103 2.56 16.73 -9.71
N LEU A 104 2.33 16.54 -8.40
CA LEU A 104 1.42 15.52 -7.83
C LEU A 104 0.01 15.51 -8.43
N TYR A 105 -0.58 16.68 -8.67
CA TYR A 105 -1.94 16.78 -9.20
C TYR A 105 -2.00 16.49 -10.70
N GLN A 106 -0.98 16.88 -11.45
CA GLN A 106 -0.89 16.62 -12.89
C GLN A 106 -0.69 15.13 -13.17
N VAL A 107 0.28 14.48 -12.50
CA VAL A 107 0.56 13.05 -12.69
C VAL A 107 -0.56 12.13 -12.20
N ALA A 108 -1.38 12.59 -11.24
CA ALA A 108 -2.58 11.89 -10.79
C ALA A 108 -3.84 12.20 -11.64
N GLY A 109 -3.71 12.96 -12.73
CA GLY A 109 -4.81 13.29 -13.65
C GLY A 109 -5.89 14.22 -13.06
N LYS A 110 -5.54 15.03 -12.05
CA LYS A 110 -6.46 15.98 -11.39
C LYS A 110 -6.61 17.30 -12.13
N ILE A 111 -5.64 17.65 -12.95
CA ILE A 111 -5.66 18.80 -13.86
C ILE A 111 -5.25 18.33 -15.26
N SER A 112 -5.58 19.11 -16.30
CA SER A 112 -5.06 18.83 -17.65
C SER A 112 -3.56 19.08 -17.69
N SER A 113 -2.81 18.19 -18.34
CA SER A 113 -1.35 18.36 -18.52
C SER A 113 -1.01 19.43 -19.58
N ASP A 114 -2.00 19.91 -20.34
CA ASP A 114 -1.82 21.00 -21.31
C ASP A 114 -1.40 22.31 -20.61
N ILE A 115 -1.68 22.42 -19.29
CA ILE A 115 -1.24 23.54 -18.44
C ILE A 115 0.28 23.71 -18.45
N PHE A 116 1.04 22.62 -18.64
CA PHE A 116 2.49 22.63 -18.75
C PHE A 116 2.95 23.41 -20.00
N PHE A 117 2.36 23.13 -21.16
CA PHE A 117 2.67 23.86 -22.39
C PHE A 117 2.17 25.32 -22.35
N GLN A 118 1.13 25.61 -21.58
CA GLN A 118 0.69 26.98 -21.29
C GLN A 118 1.68 27.72 -20.38
N ALA A 119 2.30 27.04 -19.42
CA ALA A 119 3.37 27.60 -18.58
C ALA A 119 4.62 27.90 -19.43
N VAL A 120 5.13 26.93 -20.20
CA VAL A 120 6.24 27.15 -21.15
C VAL A 120 5.94 28.30 -22.12
N THR A 121 4.68 28.43 -22.58
CA THR A 121 4.27 29.56 -23.43
C THR A 121 4.28 30.90 -22.67
N LYS A 122 3.92 30.90 -21.39
CA LYS A 122 3.96 32.07 -20.52
C LYS A 122 5.39 32.53 -20.26
N ASP A 123 6.34 31.64 -20.02
CA ASP A 123 7.73 32.01 -19.71
C ASP A 123 8.36 32.80 -20.88
N PHE A 124 8.16 32.34 -22.11
CA PHE A 124 8.62 33.02 -23.33
C PHE A 124 7.85 34.34 -23.58
N ARG A 125 6.53 34.38 -23.30
CA ARG A 125 5.69 35.59 -23.40
C ARG A 125 6.10 36.68 -22.41
N ASP A 126 6.43 36.31 -21.17
CA ASP A 126 6.84 37.23 -20.10
C ASP A 126 8.19 37.88 -20.41
N VAL A 127 9.09 37.18 -21.12
CA VAL A 127 10.32 37.78 -21.69
C VAL A 127 9.98 38.73 -22.85
N SER A 128 9.16 38.29 -23.81
CA SER A 128 8.64 39.15 -24.88
C SER A 128 7.39 38.55 -25.55
N PRO A 129 6.27 39.30 -25.64
CA PRO A 129 5.11 38.87 -26.43
C PRO A 129 5.42 38.71 -27.93
N ASN A 130 6.47 39.38 -28.44
CA ASN A 130 6.91 39.25 -29.83
C ASN A 130 7.78 38.00 -30.06
N CYS A 131 8.42 37.47 -29.01
CA CYS A 131 9.07 36.15 -29.03
C CYS A 131 8.02 35.05 -29.27
N GLU A 132 6.94 35.02 -28.47
CA GLU A 132 5.81 34.10 -28.68
C GLU A 132 5.20 34.24 -30.08
N ALA A 133 4.97 35.48 -30.54
CA ALA A 133 4.42 35.74 -31.86
C ALA A 133 5.31 35.20 -33.01
N ARG A 134 6.64 35.30 -32.87
CA ARG A 134 7.57 34.70 -33.84
C ARG A 134 7.54 33.17 -33.82
N VAL A 135 7.47 32.51 -32.66
CA VAL A 135 7.33 31.05 -32.57
C VAL A 135 6.06 30.59 -33.29
N ARG A 136 4.92 31.23 -33.01
CA ARG A 136 3.64 30.96 -33.71
C ARG A 136 3.74 31.18 -35.22
N SER A 137 4.40 32.26 -35.65
CA SER A 137 4.61 32.56 -37.08
C SER A 137 5.50 31.51 -37.76
N ALA A 138 6.54 31.02 -37.09
CA ALA A 138 7.45 30.02 -37.61
C ALA A 138 6.75 28.66 -37.82
N PHE A 139 6.00 28.18 -36.83
CA PHE A 139 5.18 26.97 -36.98
C PHE A 139 4.06 27.12 -38.02
N THR A 140 3.46 28.32 -38.15
CA THR A 140 2.50 28.61 -39.23
C THR A 140 3.16 28.50 -40.61
N GLN A 141 4.39 29.01 -40.76
CA GLN A 141 5.16 28.93 -42.00
C GLN A 141 5.61 27.50 -42.32
N LEU A 142 6.06 26.73 -41.32
CA LEU A 142 6.39 25.31 -41.45
C LEU A 142 5.18 24.49 -41.92
N ASN A 143 4.01 24.64 -41.28
CA ASN A 143 2.79 23.93 -41.68
C ASN A 143 2.35 24.32 -43.11
N LYS A 144 2.52 25.58 -43.50
CA LYS A 144 2.27 26.03 -44.88
C LYS A 144 3.21 25.36 -45.88
N TRP A 145 4.50 25.20 -45.55
CA TRP A 145 5.44 24.46 -46.40
C TRP A 145 5.08 22.96 -46.47
N ALA A 146 4.85 22.30 -45.33
CA ALA A 146 4.42 20.91 -45.26
C ALA A 146 3.17 20.61 -46.11
N SER A 147 2.22 21.57 -46.22
CA SER A 147 1.03 21.42 -47.08
C SER A 147 1.33 21.29 -48.58
N ALA A 148 2.56 21.56 -49.03
CA ALA A 148 3.02 21.26 -50.39
C ALA A 148 3.53 19.81 -50.56
N GLY A 149 3.40 18.96 -49.53
CA GLY A 149 3.86 17.58 -49.52
C GLY A 149 5.38 17.48 -49.65
N LYS A 150 5.86 16.49 -50.42
CA LYS A 150 7.27 16.15 -50.53
C LYS A 150 8.21 17.35 -50.80
N ALA A 151 7.86 18.24 -51.73
CA ALA A 151 8.70 19.41 -52.04
C ALA A 151 8.78 20.41 -50.85
N GLY A 152 7.74 20.47 -50.02
CA GLY A 152 7.74 21.21 -48.77
C GLY A 152 8.62 20.55 -47.71
N TYR A 153 8.57 19.22 -47.59
CA TYR A 153 9.45 18.45 -46.70
C TYR A 153 10.93 18.57 -47.10
N GLU A 154 11.27 18.45 -48.38
CA GLU A 154 12.63 18.65 -48.89
C GLU A 154 13.16 20.06 -48.55
N HIS A 155 12.32 21.10 -48.66
CA HIS A 155 12.68 22.47 -48.28
C HIS A 155 12.83 22.68 -46.77
N ILE A 156 11.99 22.05 -45.93
CA ILE A 156 12.14 22.10 -44.47
C ILE A 156 13.46 21.44 -44.03
N VAL A 157 13.77 20.27 -44.58
CA VAL A 157 15.01 19.52 -44.33
C VAL A 157 16.24 20.33 -44.73
N GLU A 158 16.19 21.03 -45.87
CA GLU A 158 17.25 21.95 -46.32
C GLU A 158 17.45 23.12 -45.35
N VAL A 159 16.37 23.85 -44.99
CA VAL A 159 16.42 25.06 -44.15
C VAL A 159 16.89 24.77 -42.72
N PHE A 160 16.42 23.67 -42.13
CA PHE A 160 16.84 23.26 -40.78
C PHE A 160 18.18 22.51 -40.74
N HIS A 161 18.68 22.05 -41.88
CA HIS A 161 19.82 21.11 -41.96
C HIS A 161 19.53 19.82 -41.18
N ILE A 162 18.47 19.08 -41.54
CA ILE A 162 18.17 17.78 -40.94
C ILE A 162 18.95 16.67 -41.68
N CYS A 163 19.63 15.79 -40.94
CA CYS A 163 20.52 14.75 -41.52
C CYS A 163 19.77 13.68 -42.33
N LYS A 164 18.48 13.44 -42.04
CA LYS A 164 17.63 12.41 -42.65
C LYS A 164 16.38 13.09 -43.25
N PRO A 165 16.02 12.85 -44.52
CA PRO A 165 14.83 13.46 -45.13
C PRO A 165 13.54 12.85 -44.58
N PHE A 166 12.45 13.63 -44.52
CA PHE A 166 11.13 13.10 -44.18
C PHE A 166 10.60 12.22 -45.33
N VAL A 167 10.12 11.02 -44.99
CA VAL A 167 9.61 10.00 -45.91
C VAL A 167 8.09 9.86 -45.78
N VAL A 168 7.55 10.03 -44.57
CA VAL A 168 6.12 9.99 -44.25
C VAL A 168 5.70 11.21 -43.41
N ASP A 169 4.40 11.50 -43.38
CA ASP A 169 3.86 12.66 -42.63
C ASP A 169 4.15 12.59 -41.12
N ASP A 170 4.33 11.39 -40.57
CA ASP A 170 4.67 11.19 -39.15
C ASP A 170 6.11 11.62 -38.83
N ASP A 171 7.03 11.61 -39.80
CA ASP A 171 8.38 12.18 -39.63
C ASP A 171 8.29 13.69 -39.41
N TYR A 172 7.36 14.37 -40.10
CA TYR A 172 7.10 15.79 -39.89
C TYR A 172 6.42 16.04 -38.53
N GLN A 173 5.53 15.15 -38.07
CA GLN A 173 4.99 15.22 -36.70
C GLN A 173 6.06 14.97 -35.63
N HIS A 174 7.04 14.10 -35.89
CA HIS A 174 8.21 13.89 -35.02
C HIS A 174 9.10 15.12 -34.97
N PHE A 175 9.42 15.72 -36.12
CA PHE A 175 10.14 17.00 -36.26
C PHE A 175 9.51 18.13 -35.43
N LEU A 176 8.18 18.29 -35.50
CA LEU A 176 7.48 19.31 -34.70
C LEU A 176 7.58 19.06 -33.19
N ARG A 177 7.59 17.80 -32.75
CA ARG A 177 7.82 17.42 -31.33
C ARG A 177 9.28 17.65 -30.91
N TRP A 178 10.25 17.31 -31.76
CA TRP A 178 11.68 17.58 -31.55
C TRP A 178 11.97 19.08 -31.37
N ILE A 179 11.37 19.97 -32.20
CA ILE A 179 11.45 21.42 -31.98
C ILE A 179 10.81 21.80 -30.63
N ARG A 180 9.57 21.36 -30.34
CA ARG A 180 8.87 21.68 -29.09
C ARG A 180 9.71 21.30 -27.86
N ASN A 181 10.38 20.15 -27.88
CA ASN A 181 11.23 19.66 -26.81
C ASN A 181 12.38 20.63 -26.45
N SER A 182 12.91 21.39 -27.41
CA SER A 182 13.94 22.41 -27.12
C SER A 182 13.42 23.55 -26.23
N PHE A 183 12.21 24.05 -26.51
CA PHE A 183 11.55 25.10 -25.71
C PHE A 183 11.17 24.60 -24.32
N VAL A 184 10.66 23.37 -24.22
CA VAL A 184 10.36 22.68 -22.95
C VAL A 184 11.63 22.55 -22.10
N SER A 185 12.71 22.04 -22.70
CA SER A 185 14.00 21.85 -22.02
C SER A 185 14.62 23.17 -21.54
N ALA A 186 14.44 24.26 -22.30
CA ALA A 186 14.92 25.58 -21.91
C ALA A 186 14.11 26.19 -20.77
N ALA A 187 12.78 26.10 -20.79
CA ALA A 187 11.92 26.60 -19.70
C ALA A 187 12.21 25.87 -18.38
N MET A 188 12.27 24.54 -18.40
CA MET A 188 12.66 23.73 -17.23
C MET A 188 14.06 24.08 -16.68
N MET A 189 14.92 24.70 -17.49
CA MET A 189 16.29 25.05 -17.17
C MET A 189 16.53 26.58 -17.10
N ASP A 190 15.50 27.44 -16.93
CA ASP A 190 15.65 28.92 -16.98
C ASP A 190 16.31 29.54 -15.73
N TYR A 191 17.43 28.96 -15.30
CA TYR A 191 18.18 29.37 -14.14
C TYR A 191 18.98 30.66 -14.40
N PRO A 192 19.23 31.48 -13.35
CA PRO A 192 20.08 32.68 -13.43
C PRO A 192 21.59 32.38 -13.56
N TYR A 193 21.95 31.13 -13.83
CA TYR A 193 23.30 30.61 -14.01
C TYR A 193 23.30 29.52 -15.09
N ALA A 194 24.45 29.27 -15.73
CA ALA A 194 24.57 28.21 -16.71
C ALA A 194 24.37 26.82 -16.07
N ALA A 195 23.59 25.97 -16.73
CA ALA A 195 23.22 24.64 -16.26
C ALA A 195 23.78 23.56 -17.20
N SER A 196 24.12 22.39 -16.64
CA SER A 196 24.61 21.23 -17.40
C SER A 196 23.95 19.93 -16.93
N PHE A 197 22.67 20.00 -16.54
CA PHE A 197 21.93 18.88 -15.95
C PHE A 197 21.17 18.07 -17.02
N MET A 198 20.30 18.71 -17.82
CA MET A 198 19.69 18.07 -19.00
C MET A 198 20.50 18.34 -20.27
N ALA A 199 20.99 19.58 -20.44
CA ALA A 199 21.89 19.99 -21.51
C ALA A 199 22.73 21.20 -21.05
N ASN A 200 23.72 21.60 -21.86
CA ASN A 200 24.62 22.73 -21.59
C ASN A 200 23.95 24.08 -21.90
N PHE A 201 23.01 24.52 -21.07
CA PHE A 201 22.33 25.79 -21.23
C PHE A 201 23.14 26.96 -20.63
N PRO A 202 23.11 28.17 -21.25
CA PRO A 202 23.61 29.40 -20.63
C PRO A 202 22.74 29.82 -19.43
N ALA A 203 23.05 30.94 -18.79
CA ALA A 203 22.11 31.59 -17.87
C ALA A 203 20.93 32.21 -18.63
N PHE A 204 19.71 32.06 -18.11
CA PHE A 204 18.44 32.51 -18.73
C PHE A 204 18.26 32.02 -20.19
N PRO A 205 18.30 30.69 -20.46
CA PRO A 205 18.12 30.12 -21.80
C PRO A 205 16.84 30.56 -22.52
N VAL A 206 15.72 30.78 -21.84
CA VAL A 206 14.47 31.31 -22.45
C VAL A 206 14.72 32.70 -23.02
N LYS A 207 15.41 33.56 -22.27
CA LYS A 207 15.82 34.89 -22.72
C LYS A 207 16.82 34.84 -23.88
N VAL A 208 17.75 33.87 -23.88
CA VAL A 208 18.67 33.65 -25.00
C VAL A 208 17.92 33.20 -26.25
N MET A 209 17.01 32.23 -26.15
CA MET A 209 16.16 31.80 -27.26
C MET A 209 15.31 32.94 -27.81
N CYS A 210 14.71 33.79 -26.96
CA CYS A 210 13.95 34.95 -27.44
C CYS A 210 14.83 35.97 -28.18
N ASN A 211 16.06 36.24 -27.73
CA ASN A 211 16.98 37.11 -28.46
C ASN A 211 17.33 36.52 -29.85
N LEU A 212 17.53 35.20 -29.95
CA LEU A 212 17.80 34.51 -31.24
C LEU A 212 16.56 34.57 -32.15
N LEU A 213 15.38 34.24 -31.62
CA LEU A 213 14.10 34.32 -32.32
C LEU A 213 13.85 35.72 -32.89
N GLU A 214 14.07 36.78 -32.10
CA GLU A 214 13.77 38.16 -32.50
C GLU A 214 14.81 38.77 -33.46
N SER A 215 16.10 38.43 -33.31
CA SER A 215 17.17 38.95 -34.16
C SER A 215 17.32 38.26 -35.51
N ALA A 216 16.77 37.05 -35.67
CA ALA A 216 16.88 36.27 -36.89
C ALA A 216 16.15 36.90 -38.11
N PRO A 217 16.63 36.70 -39.35
CA PRO A 217 16.05 37.30 -40.56
C PRO A 217 14.58 36.92 -40.80
N THR A 218 14.23 35.63 -40.64
CA THR A 218 12.86 35.14 -40.63
C THR A 218 12.50 34.48 -39.30
N PRO A 219 11.21 34.29 -38.99
CA PRO A 219 10.79 33.53 -37.81
C PRO A 219 11.30 32.08 -37.82
N VAL A 220 11.46 31.48 -39.00
CA VAL A 220 11.90 30.08 -39.14
C VAL A 220 13.40 29.93 -38.88
N ASP A 221 14.22 30.87 -39.35
CA ASP A 221 15.64 30.91 -38.99
C ASP A 221 15.79 31.00 -37.47
N GLY A 222 15.03 31.89 -36.83
CA GLY A 222 15.05 32.06 -35.37
C GLY A 222 14.59 30.82 -34.61
N LEU A 223 13.65 30.04 -35.16
CA LEU A 223 13.21 28.77 -34.60
C LEU A 223 14.30 27.70 -34.66
N ARG A 224 15.09 27.69 -35.74
CA ARG A 224 16.27 26.82 -35.90
C ARG A 224 17.39 27.20 -34.94
N GLU A 225 17.74 28.49 -34.84
CA GLU A 225 18.76 28.97 -33.90
C GLU A 225 18.35 28.73 -32.44
N ALA A 226 17.06 28.83 -32.11
CA ALA A 226 16.55 28.43 -30.80
C ALA A 226 16.76 26.92 -30.56
N ALA A 227 16.33 26.04 -31.47
CA ALA A 227 16.53 24.60 -31.35
C ALA A 227 18.02 24.20 -31.22
N ALA A 228 18.91 24.92 -31.92
CA ALA A 228 20.36 24.74 -31.82
C ALA A 228 20.92 24.96 -30.41
N LEU A 229 20.28 25.76 -29.55
CA LEU A 229 20.72 25.99 -28.17
C LEU A 229 20.66 24.71 -27.31
N LEU A 230 19.73 23.80 -27.60
CA LEU A 230 19.70 22.46 -27.02
C LEU A 230 20.65 21.53 -27.79
N TYR A 231 20.35 21.29 -29.08
CA TYR A 231 20.89 20.15 -29.82
C TYR A 231 22.31 20.38 -30.38
N ASN A 232 22.69 21.62 -30.70
CA ASN A 232 24.02 21.99 -31.22
C ASN A 232 24.75 22.95 -30.27
N SER A 233 24.65 22.71 -28.96
CA SER A 233 25.28 23.56 -27.92
C SER A 233 26.82 23.65 -28.02
N SER A 234 27.47 22.73 -28.73
CA SER A 234 28.90 22.78 -29.07
C SER A 234 29.23 23.61 -30.33
N GLN A 235 28.24 23.94 -31.17
CA GLN A 235 28.39 24.55 -32.49
C GLN A 235 29.29 23.73 -33.45
N THR A 236 29.17 22.40 -33.39
CA THR A 236 29.98 21.45 -34.20
C THR A 236 29.16 20.45 -35.02
N LEU A 237 27.82 20.48 -34.98
CA LEU A 237 27.00 19.64 -35.84
C LEU A 237 26.82 20.28 -37.22
N ASP A 238 27.09 19.52 -38.28
CA ASP A 238 26.80 19.88 -39.68
C ASP A 238 25.30 19.77 -40.02
N CYS A 239 24.57 18.91 -39.29
CA CYS A 239 23.13 18.69 -39.41
C CYS A 239 22.56 18.11 -38.09
N PHE A 240 21.24 18.20 -37.90
CA PHE A 240 20.53 17.60 -36.75
C PHE A 240 19.96 16.22 -37.10
N ASP A 241 20.08 15.25 -36.19
CA ASP A 241 19.49 13.92 -36.31
C ASP A 241 18.36 13.72 -35.30
N MET A 242 17.21 14.32 -35.61
CA MET A 242 16.01 14.35 -34.75
C MET A 242 15.49 12.99 -34.26
N PHE A 243 15.94 11.87 -34.85
CA PHE A 243 15.56 10.52 -34.44
C PHE A 243 16.50 9.93 -33.36
N GLU A 244 17.75 10.39 -33.29
CA GLU A 244 18.68 10.08 -32.18
C GLU A 244 18.51 11.10 -31.04
N GLU A 245 18.19 12.35 -31.40
CA GLU A 245 18.09 13.51 -30.49
C GLU A 245 16.75 13.59 -29.71
N TYR A 246 15.67 12.96 -30.20
CA TYR A 246 14.37 12.96 -29.53
C TYR A 246 13.61 11.66 -29.78
N MET A 247 13.10 11.04 -28.70
CA MET A 247 12.27 9.84 -28.74
C MET A 247 10.79 10.20 -28.60
N TYR A 248 9.92 9.66 -29.48
CA TYR A 248 8.47 9.75 -29.29
C TYR A 248 8.00 8.70 -28.29
N CYS A 249 7.41 9.15 -27.18
CA CYS A 249 7.11 8.34 -26.01
C CYS A 249 5.77 8.73 -25.36
N ALA A 250 5.38 8.01 -24.30
CA ALA A 250 4.15 8.24 -23.55
C ALA A 250 4.17 9.48 -22.62
N ASP A 251 5.33 10.10 -22.43
CA ASP A 251 5.43 11.46 -21.89
C ASP A 251 5.42 12.49 -23.03
N PRO A 252 4.35 13.28 -23.21
CA PRO A 252 4.29 14.29 -24.26
C PRO A 252 5.26 15.46 -24.04
N THR A 253 5.80 15.65 -22.84
CA THR A 253 6.80 16.70 -22.56
C THR A 253 8.18 16.32 -23.08
N GLY A 254 8.53 15.02 -23.02
CA GLY A 254 9.70 14.41 -23.67
C GLY A 254 10.51 13.50 -22.73
N CYS A 255 10.75 12.24 -23.12
CA CYS A 255 11.47 11.27 -22.28
C CYS A 255 13.01 11.34 -22.34
N GLY A 256 13.59 12.19 -23.19
CA GLY A 256 15.02 12.13 -23.53
C GLY A 256 15.37 10.95 -24.45
N SER A 257 16.56 10.38 -24.29
CA SER A 257 17.03 9.21 -25.07
C SER A 257 17.91 8.26 -24.23
N GLY A 258 18.16 7.05 -24.74
CA GLY A 258 18.91 6.00 -24.03
C GLY A 258 18.06 5.10 -23.12
N THR A 259 18.70 4.32 -22.25
CA THR A 259 18.02 3.30 -21.42
C THR A 259 17.13 3.89 -20.33
N ASP A 260 17.57 4.98 -19.72
CA ASP A 260 16.80 5.68 -18.67
C ASP A 260 15.49 6.25 -19.25
N ALA A 261 15.51 6.74 -20.50
CA ALA A 261 14.32 7.21 -21.22
C ALA A 261 13.29 6.09 -21.49
N ILE A 262 13.75 4.86 -21.77
CA ILE A 262 12.87 3.69 -21.97
C ILE A 262 12.23 3.26 -20.64
N ALA A 263 12.96 3.38 -19.52
CA ALA A 263 12.40 3.14 -18.19
C ALA A 263 11.32 4.18 -17.83
N TRP A 264 11.55 5.46 -18.14
CA TRP A 264 10.56 6.52 -17.93
C TRP A 264 9.31 6.34 -18.81
N ASP A 265 9.49 6.05 -20.10
CA ASP A 265 8.39 5.76 -21.04
C ASP A 265 7.51 4.59 -20.56
N TYR A 266 8.12 3.52 -20.04
CA TYR A 266 7.38 2.43 -19.42
C TYR A 266 6.56 2.90 -18.20
N GLN A 267 7.14 3.71 -17.31
CA GLN A 267 6.43 4.26 -16.14
C GLN A 267 5.29 5.22 -16.53
N ALA A 268 5.48 6.04 -17.57
CA ALA A 268 4.43 6.87 -18.18
C ALA A 268 3.32 6.03 -18.84
N CYS A 269 3.64 4.82 -19.29
CA CYS A 269 2.67 3.86 -19.79
C CYS A 269 1.93 3.04 -18.72
N THR A 270 2.49 2.86 -17.53
CA THR A 270 1.86 2.08 -16.45
C THR A 270 1.13 2.94 -15.43
N GLU A 271 1.83 3.89 -14.80
CA GLU A 271 1.42 4.55 -13.56
C GLU A 271 1.23 6.07 -13.71
N ILE A 272 2.17 6.78 -14.35
CA ILE A 272 2.16 8.26 -14.40
C ILE A 272 1.14 8.73 -15.44
N ASN A 273 0.08 9.45 -15.02
CA ASN A 273 -1.01 9.82 -15.93
C ASN A 273 -0.78 11.16 -16.65
N LEU A 274 0.18 11.18 -17.57
CA LEU A 274 0.44 12.33 -18.45
C LEU A 274 -0.40 12.25 -19.73
N GLU A 275 -1.34 13.18 -19.88
CA GLU A 275 -2.16 13.40 -21.07
C GLU A 275 -2.04 14.88 -21.45
N GLY A 276 -1.28 15.20 -22.49
CA GLY A 276 -0.83 16.57 -22.77
C GLY A 276 -0.73 16.86 -24.27
N SER A 277 -1.67 17.65 -24.76
CA SER A 277 -1.74 18.11 -26.15
C SER A 277 -1.25 19.56 -26.27
N THR A 278 -0.75 19.92 -27.44
CA THR A 278 -0.66 21.34 -27.84
C THR A 278 -1.74 21.66 -28.86
N TYR A 279 -2.28 22.87 -28.79
CA TYR A 279 -3.45 23.33 -29.54
C TYR A 279 -3.19 24.58 -30.39
N GLY A 280 -2.05 25.24 -30.23
CA GLY A 280 -1.67 26.42 -31.03
C GLY A 280 -2.56 27.65 -30.84
N VAL A 281 -3.35 27.67 -29.77
CA VAL A 281 -4.19 28.80 -29.36
C VAL A 281 -3.82 29.22 -27.93
N GLN A 282 -3.96 28.30 -26.96
CA GLN A 282 -3.62 28.54 -25.56
C GLN A 282 -2.09 28.56 -25.36
N ASP A 283 -1.41 27.60 -25.99
CA ASP A 283 0.03 27.48 -26.13
C ASP A 283 0.54 28.00 -27.49
N MET A 284 1.86 28.19 -27.63
CA MET A 284 2.53 28.70 -28.84
C MET A 284 2.96 27.65 -29.88
N PHE A 285 2.76 26.36 -29.59
CA PHE A 285 3.22 25.24 -30.41
C PHE A 285 2.18 24.86 -31.48
N PRO A 286 2.49 24.02 -32.48
CA PRO A 286 1.47 23.55 -33.42
C PRO A 286 0.49 22.58 -32.72
N VAL A 287 -0.63 22.28 -33.39
CA VAL A 287 -1.58 21.26 -32.91
C VAL A 287 -0.90 19.89 -32.94
N LEU A 288 -0.54 19.38 -31.76
CA LEU A 288 0.06 18.06 -31.57
C LEU A 288 -0.75 17.35 -30.48
N PRO A 289 -1.79 16.59 -30.86
CA PRO A 289 -2.61 15.87 -29.90
C PRO A 289 -1.82 14.71 -29.28
N PHE A 290 -2.01 14.52 -27.98
CA PHE A 290 -1.64 13.29 -27.27
C PHE A 290 -2.69 13.03 -26.19
N ASN A 291 -3.80 12.42 -26.63
CA ASN A 291 -4.96 12.15 -25.80
C ASN A 291 -4.92 10.73 -25.18
N THR A 292 -5.90 10.47 -24.33
CA THR A 292 -6.17 9.18 -23.68
C THR A 292 -6.09 7.97 -24.63
N GLU A 293 -6.72 8.04 -25.80
CA GLU A 293 -6.79 6.93 -26.76
C GLU A 293 -5.45 6.70 -27.46
N MET A 294 -4.73 7.78 -27.77
CA MET A 294 -3.38 7.75 -28.33
C MET A 294 -2.38 7.14 -27.35
N ARG A 295 -2.47 7.48 -26.05
CA ARG A 295 -1.63 6.89 -25.01
C ARG A 295 -1.92 5.40 -24.80
N ASP A 296 -3.19 5.00 -24.69
CA ASP A 296 -3.58 3.59 -24.62
C ASP A 296 -3.03 2.79 -25.83
N TYR A 297 -3.19 3.32 -27.04
CA TYR A 297 -2.70 2.71 -28.27
C TYR A 297 -1.16 2.63 -28.29
N TYR A 298 -0.45 3.69 -27.89
CA TYR A 298 1.00 3.68 -27.78
C TYR A 298 1.48 2.59 -26.82
N CYS A 299 1.00 2.61 -25.57
CA CYS A 299 1.46 1.71 -24.52
C CYS A 299 1.18 0.22 -24.83
N TYR A 300 0.04 -0.08 -25.44
CA TYR A 300 -0.25 -1.42 -25.91
C TYR A 300 0.67 -1.86 -27.06
N ASN A 301 1.02 -0.95 -27.99
CA ASN A 301 1.90 -1.27 -29.11
C ASN A 301 3.38 -1.37 -28.72
N THR A 302 3.89 -0.46 -27.89
CA THR A 302 5.29 -0.46 -27.41
C THR A 302 5.54 -1.56 -26.37
N PHE A 303 4.73 -1.63 -25.31
CA PHE A 303 5.02 -2.46 -24.12
C PHE A 303 4.02 -3.59 -23.85
N LYS A 304 2.90 -3.67 -24.59
CA LYS A 304 1.81 -4.66 -24.38
C LYS A 304 1.08 -4.50 -23.03
N VAL A 305 1.27 -3.38 -22.34
CA VAL A 305 0.55 -2.99 -21.12
C VAL A 305 -0.61 -2.06 -21.46
N ALA A 306 -1.49 -1.79 -20.48
CA ALA A 306 -2.46 -0.68 -20.57
C ALA A 306 -2.33 0.24 -19.34
N PRO A 307 -2.52 1.57 -19.51
CA PRO A 307 -2.39 2.52 -18.40
C PRO A 307 -3.40 2.32 -17.26
N ARG A 308 -2.91 2.16 -16.02
CA ARG A 308 -3.78 2.13 -14.82
C ARG A 308 -4.02 3.56 -14.32
N ARG A 309 -4.72 4.37 -15.11
CA ARG A 309 -4.88 5.84 -14.92
C ARG A 309 -5.37 6.32 -13.54
N ASN A 310 -5.97 5.46 -12.73
CA ASN A 310 -6.41 5.78 -11.36
C ASN A 310 -5.36 5.43 -10.28
N PHE A 311 -4.19 4.87 -10.64
CA PHE A 311 -3.25 4.26 -9.70
C PHE A 311 -2.67 5.30 -8.73
N LEU A 312 -2.08 6.39 -9.22
CA LEU A 312 -1.52 7.43 -8.34
C LEU A 312 -2.59 8.16 -7.49
N ASP A 313 -3.85 8.20 -7.94
CA ASP A 313 -4.97 8.80 -7.23
C ASP A 313 -5.51 7.90 -6.08
N VAL A 314 -5.46 6.57 -6.27
CA VAL A 314 -5.79 5.60 -5.20
C VAL A 314 -4.61 5.41 -4.26
N GLU A 315 -3.47 5.00 -4.81
CA GLU A 315 -2.31 4.59 -4.04
C GLU A 315 -1.59 5.76 -3.40
N TYR A 316 -1.37 6.85 -4.14
CA TYR A 316 -0.59 8.00 -3.68
C TYR A 316 -1.46 9.24 -3.43
N TRP A 317 -2.72 8.99 -3.09
CA TRP A 317 -3.69 9.90 -2.48
C TRP A 317 -4.23 11.04 -3.36
N GLY A 318 -3.61 11.31 -4.51
CA GLY A 318 -4.12 12.21 -5.55
C GLY A 318 -4.26 13.65 -5.05
N GLU A 319 -5.50 14.07 -4.80
CA GLU A 319 -5.82 15.43 -4.30
C GLU A 319 -6.08 15.47 -2.79
N ASP A 320 -6.50 14.37 -2.15
CA ASP A 320 -6.76 14.33 -0.70
C ASP A 320 -5.51 13.89 0.07
N ILE A 321 -4.47 14.73 -0.02
CA ILE A 321 -3.25 14.58 0.78
C ILE A 321 -3.40 15.22 2.18
N SER A 322 -4.62 15.54 2.62
CA SER A 322 -4.91 16.29 3.86
C SER A 322 -4.44 15.59 5.15
N SER A 323 -4.36 14.25 5.13
CA SER A 323 -3.84 13.44 6.24
C SER A 323 -2.31 13.29 6.23
N ALA A 324 -1.60 13.80 5.22
CA ALA A 324 -0.14 13.86 5.23
C ALA A 324 0.37 14.89 6.24
N THR A 325 1.62 14.74 6.66
CA THR A 325 2.28 15.64 7.62
C THR A 325 3.76 15.77 7.34
N ASN A 326 4.37 16.86 7.80
CA ASN A 326 5.80 17.17 7.73
C ASN A 326 6.39 17.20 6.30
N ILE A 327 5.71 17.85 5.36
CA ILE A 327 6.21 18.04 3.98
C ILE A 327 6.28 19.53 3.65
N VAL A 328 7.44 19.95 3.10
CA VAL A 328 7.59 21.22 2.41
C VAL A 328 7.58 20.94 0.91
N PHE A 329 6.58 21.44 0.20
CA PHE A 329 6.54 21.50 -1.25
C PHE A 329 7.19 22.81 -1.71
N SER A 330 8.24 22.76 -2.53
CA SER A 330 8.93 23.97 -3.00
C SER A 330 8.95 24.05 -4.53
N ASN A 331 8.30 25.05 -5.11
CA ASN A 331 8.17 25.18 -6.56
C ASN A 331 8.82 26.48 -7.06
N GLY A 332 9.50 26.44 -8.20
CA GLY A 332 9.93 27.65 -8.90
C GLY A 332 8.73 28.39 -9.50
N ASN A 333 8.84 29.71 -9.69
CA ASN A 333 7.79 30.50 -10.36
C ASN A 333 7.91 30.49 -11.90
N LEU A 334 9.11 30.21 -12.42
CA LEU A 334 9.42 29.94 -13.83
C LEU A 334 9.51 28.44 -14.15
N ASP A 335 9.02 27.57 -13.26
CA ASP A 335 9.04 26.13 -13.44
C ASP A 335 7.72 25.67 -14.09
N PRO A 336 7.74 25.13 -15.32
CA PRO A 336 6.51 24.74 -16.02
C PRO A 336 5.78 23.56 -15.36
N TRP A 337 6.42 22.82 -14.44
CA TRP A 337 5.76 21.79 -13.62
C TRP A 337 5.07 22.35 -12.36
N ALA A 338 5.37 23.59 -11.94
CA ALA A 338 4.79 24.19 -10.75
C ALA A 338 3.24 24.26 -10.74
N PRO A 339 2.55 24.55 -11.86
CA PRO A 339 1.09 24.47 -11.93
C PRO A 339 0.51 23.06 -11.68
N GLY A 340 1.31 22.01 -11.86
CA GLY A 340 0.98 20.63 -11.55
C GLY A 340 1.19 20.22 -10.09
N GLY A 341 1.87 21.07 -9.30
CA GLY A 341 2.26 20.78 -7.92
C GLY A 341 1.39 21.47 -6.86
N ILE A 342 1.87 21.41 -5.61
CA ILE A 342 1.19 21.98 -4.44
C ILE A 342 1.63 23.44 -4.27
N LEU A 343 0.77 24.39 -4.64
CA LEU A 343 1.05 25.84 -4.64
C LEU A 343 0.51 26.60 -3.42
N LYS A 344 -0.16 25.93 -2.47
CA LYS A 344 -0.72 26.54 -1.24
C LYS A 344 -0.61 25.57 -0.06
N ASN A 345 -0.48 26.10 1.16
CA ASN A 345 -0.47 25.29 2.37
C ASN A 345 -1.79 24.51 2.53
N ILE A 346 -1.69 23.25 2.94
CA ILE A 346 -2.81 22.35 3.18
C ILE A 346 -3.04 22.16 4.69
N SER A 347 -1.97 22.19 5.49
CA SER A 347 -2.02 22.12 6.96
C SER A 347 -0.76 22.77 7.57
N ASP A 348 -0.74 22.91 8.90
CA ASP A 348 0.42 23.41 9.68
C ASP A 348 1.73 22.64 9.44
N SER A 349 1.66 21.45 8.81
CA SER A 349 2.82 20.63 8.45
C SER A 349 2.86 20.22 6.97
N LEU A 350 1.98 20.78 6.13
CA LEU A 350 1.99 20.65 4.68
C LEU A 350 2.08 22.04 4.06
N VAL A 351 3.31 22.53 3.92
CA VAL A 351 3.63 23.91 3.56
C VAL A 351 4.05 23.98 2.10
N ALA A 352 3.49 24.91 1.34
CA ALA A 352 3.89 25.21 -0.02
C ALA A 352 4.71 26.52 -0.04
N VAL A 353 5.93 26.44 -0.57
CA VAL A 353 6.82 27.59 -0.79
C VAL A 353 6.95 27.79 -2.29
N ILE A 354 6.39 28.89 -2.79
CA ILE A 354 6.72 29.36 -4.15
C ILE A 354 8.00 30.18 -4.02
N VAL A 355 9.06 29.77 -4.71
CA VAL A 355 10.39 30.36 -4.62
C VAL A 355 10.48 31.60 -5.52
N GLU A 356 9.76 32.63 -5.12
CA GLU A 356 10.05 34.01 -5.49
C GLU A 356 10.96 34.66 -4.42
N GLY A 357 11.29 35.95 -4.55
CA GLY A 357 12.07 36.66 -3.54
C GLY A 357 11.29 36.85 -2.23
N GLU A 358 11.70 36.13 -1.17
CA GLU A 358 11.31 36.23 0.25
C GLU A 358 9.84 36.59 0.61
N LEU A 359 9.06 35.65 1.17
CA LEU A 359 8.22 35.88 2.38
C LEU A 359 7.69 34.60 3.08
N THR A 360 6.77 34.74 4.05
CA THR A 360 6.36 33.74 5.08
C THR A 360 4.82 33.56 5.19
N ILE A 361 4.31 32.51 5.88
CA ILE A 361 2.90 32.01 5.80
C ILE A 361 2.29 31.59 7.18
N LEU A 362 0.94 31.62 7.38
CA LEU A 362 0.17 31.15 8.59
C LEU A 362 -1.26 30.57 8.27
N ILE A 363 -1.89 29.80 9.20
CA ILE A 363 -2.88 28.68 8.95
C ILE A 363 -3.97 28.46 10.09
N SER A 364 -5.10 27.72 9.88
CA SER A 364 -6.02 26.93 10.82
C SER A 364 -7.52 26.81 10.37
N GLY A 365 -8.50 25.98 10.86
CA GLY A 365 -8.54 24.70 11.66
C GLY A 365 -9.91 24.26 12.35
N LYS A 366 -10.44 23.02 12.08
CA LYS A 366 -11.40 22.09 12.84
C LYS A 366 -12.97 22.35 12.95
N ILE A 367 -13.97 21.43 12.77
CA ILE A 367 -14.63 20.17 13.38
C ILE A 367 -15.34 20.33 14.78
N ILE A 368 -16.46 19.69 15.28
CA ILE A 368 -17.33 18.42 15.13
C ILE A 368 -18.86 18.72 15.52
N PRO A 369 -19.88 17.87 15.95
CA PRO A 369 -20.10 16.42 16.32
C PRO A 369 -21.47 15.71 15.82
N THR A 370 -22.27 14.98 16.66
CA THR A 370 -23.34 13.95 16.32
C THR A 370 -24.50 13.74 17.38
N ILE A 371 -25.56 12.89 17.15
CA ILE A 371 -26.25 11.97 18.15
C ILE A 371 -27.40 10.99 17.64
N LEU A 372 -27.26 9.67 17.95
CA LEU A 372 -28.16 8.53 18.40
C LEU A 372 -29.74 8.53 18.27
N MET A 373 -30.53 7.40 18.20
CA MET A 373 -30.37 5.94 17.88
C MET A 373 -31.73 5.14 17.86
N ASN A 374 -31.86 3.98 17.15
CA ASN A 374 -32.49 2.69 17.61
C ASN A 374 -32.68 1.60 16.51
N ALA A 375 -32.74 0.30 16.88
CA ALA A 375 -32.44 -0.86 16.01
C ALA A 375 -33.60 -1.85 15.70
N GLU A 376 -33.46 -2.65 14.61
CA GLU A 376 -34.35 -3.75 14.16
C GLU A 376 -33.51 -4.89 13.50
N LYS A 377 -34.11 -5.77 12.66
CA LYS A 377 -33.47 -6.92 11.99
C LYS A 377 -33.18 -6.63 10.50
N TYR A 378 -32.13 -7.23 9.92
CA TYR A 378 -31.44 -6.68 8.74
C TYR A 378 -31.08 -7.70 7.64
N ASP A 379 -31.50 -7.42 6.40
CA ASP A 379 -31.20 -8.20 5.18
C ASP A 379 -30.00 -7.63 4.37
N TYR A 380 -29.54 -8.32 3.33
CA TYR A 380 -28.42 -7.89 2.46
C TYR A 380 -28.61 -8.27 0.97
N VAL A 381 -27.82 -7.64 0.11
CA VAL A 381 -27.70 -7.98 -1.32
C VAL A 381 -26.27 -8.48 -1.60
N GLU A 382 -26.11 -9.70 -2.14
CA GLU A 382 -24.81 -10.21 -2.64
C GLU A 382 -24.52 -9.64 -4.04
N GLY A 383 -23.30 -9.15 -4.25
CA GLY A 383 -22.82 -8.59 -5.50
C GLY A 383 -21.37 -9.01 -5.80
N TYR A 384 -20.95 -8.78 -7.04
CA TYR A 384 -19.59 -9.09 -7.51
C TYR A 384 -19.00 -7.92 -8.31
N VAL A 385 -17.68 -7.82 -8.29
CA VAL A 385 -16.91 -6.72 -8.89
C VAL A 385 -15.70 -7.26 -9.63
N ASP A 386 -15.46 -6.82 -10.86
CA ASP A 386 -14.23 -7.16 -11.60
C ASP A 386 -13.04 -6.42 -11.00
N GLN A 387 -12.21 -7.16 -10.27
CA GLN A 387 -11.05 -6.69 -9.52
C GLN A 387 -9.77 -7.14 -10.21
N ALA A 388 -8.70 -6.34 -10.17
CA ALA A 388 -7.43 -6.71 -10.81
C ALA A 388 -6.81 -7.95 -10.14
N ILE A 389 -6.31 -8.90 -10.94
CA ILE A 389 -5.60 -10.07 -10.40
C ILE A 389 -4.31 -9.64 -9.69
N ASP A 390 -3.56 -8.70 -10.28
CA ASP A 390 -2.33 -8.14 -9.70
C ASP A 390 -2.30 -6.61 -9.82
N HIS A 391 -2.30 -5.90 -8.68
CA HIS A 391 -2.23 -4.43 -8.61
C HIS A 391 -0.84 -3.84 -8.86
N PHE A 392 0.24 -4.62 -8.69
CA PHE A 392 1.63 -4.13 -8.68
C PHE A 392 2.48 -4.66 -9.84
N ASN A 393 2.02 -5.69 -10.56
CA ASN A 393 2.62 -6.15 -11.81
C ASN A 393 1.72 -5.83 -13.01
N PHE A 394 2.31 -5.18 -14.01
CA PHE A 394 1.63 -4.76 -15.24
C PHE A 394 1.81 -5.74 -16.42
N VAL A 395 2.63 -6.79 -16.25
CA VAL A 395 2.99 -7.73 -17.32
C VAL A 395 2.40 -9.12 -17.07
N ASP A 396 2.74 -9.76 -15.95
CA ASP A 396 2.47 -11.20 -15.74
C ASP A 396 0.97 -11.56 -15.78
N HIS A 397 0.12 -10.64 -15.32
CA HIS A 397 -1.34 -10.74 -15.44
C HIS A 397 -1.99 -9.58 -16.23
N GLY A 398 -1.23 -8.54 -16.60
CA GLY A 398 -1.69 -7.44 -17.45
C GLY A 398 -2.97 -6.75 -16.95
N ASN A 399 -4.06 -6.91 -17.71
CA ASN A 399 -5.40 -6.38 -17.40
C ASN A 399 -6.38 -7.45 -16.90
N GLN A 400 -5.92 -8.67 -16.58
CA GLN A 400 -6.81 -9.76 -16.18
C GLN A 400 -7.49 -9.43 -14.84
N THR A 401 -8.80 -9.69 -14.77
CA THR A 401 -9.63 -9.43 -13.60
C THR A 401 -10.35 -10.67 -13.12
N TYR A 402 -10.55 -10.78 -11.81
CA TYR A 402 -11.37 -11.79 -11.17
C TYR A 402 -12.63 -11.18 -10.54
N LYS A 403 -13.59 -12.01 -10.14
CA LYS A 403 -14.81 -11.56 -9.44
C LYS A 403 -14.59 -11.58 -7.93
N GLN A 404 -14.33 -10.43 -7.32
CA GLN A 404 -14.37 -10.27 -5.87
C GLN A 404 -15.85 -10.13 -5.42
N ARG A 405 -16.22 -10.80 -4.32
CA ARG A 405 -17.58 -10.76 -3.75
C ARG A 405 -17.72 -9.61 -2.76
N TYR A 406 -18.91 -9.02 -2.69
CA TYR A 406 -19.30 -8.10 -1.63
C TYR A 406 -20.77 -8.28 -1.25
N LEU A 407 -21.13 -7.83 -0.06
CA LEU A 407 -22.49 -7.75 0.46
C LEU A 407 -22.77 -6.28 0.81
N PHE A 408 -23.96 -5.76 0.51
CA PHE A 408 -24.32 -4.40 0.88
C PHE A 408 -25.77 -4.23 1.34
N ASN A 409 -26.02 -3.14 2.07
CA ASN A 409 -27.36 -2.67 2.45
C ASN A 409 -27.37 -1.13 2.51
N ASP A 410 -28.32 -0.48 1.84
CA ASP A 410 -28.52 0.99 1.84
C ASP A 410 -29.79 1.45 2.58
N THR A 411 -30.43 0.58 3.36
CA THR A 411 -31.80 0.74 3.89
C THR A 411 -31.97 1.95 4.81
N TRP A 412 -30.93 2.33 5.57
CA TRP A 412 -30.95 3.53 6.45
C TRP A 412 -30.07 4.67 5.93
N TRP A 413 -29.44 4.48 4.77
CA TRP A 413 -28.43 5.40 4.27
C TRP A 413 -29.03 6.77 3.93
N ASP A 414 -28.45 7.85 4.45
CA ASP A 414 -28.82 9.19 4.01
C ASP A 414 -28.24 9.49 2.63
N LYS A 415 -29.11 9.47 1.62
CA LYS A 415 -28.73 9.74 0.22
C LYS A 415 -28.23 11.17 -0.01
N ASN A 416 -28.29 12.03 1.01
CA ASN A 416 -27.68 13.37 1.03
C ASN A 416 -26.20 13.38 1.50
N GLY A 417 -25.54 12.22 1.61
CA GLY A 417 -24.11 12.11 1.94
C GLY A 417 -23.79 11.44 3.28
N GLY A 418 -24.69 10.59 3.79
CA GLY A 418 -24.41 9.75 4.95
C GLY A 418 -23.20 8.84 4.72
N PRO A 419 -22.52 8.38 5.79
CA PRO A 419 -21.28 7.62 5.70
C PRO A 419 -21.46 6.25 5.04
N ILE A 420 -20.33 5.63 4.67
CA ILE A 420 -20.25 4.20 4.32
C ILE A 420 -19.53 3.50 5.47
N PHE A 421 -20.17 2.49 6.04
CA PHE A 421 -19.58 1.59 7.03
C PHE A 421 -19.09 0.35 6.29
N PHE A 422 -17.78 0.35 6.05
CA PHE A 422 -17.07 -0.66 5.28
C PHE A 422 -16.50 -1.73 6.23
N TYR A 423 -16.79 -3.00 5.97
CA TYR A 423 -16.16 -4.10 6.70
C TYR A 423 -15.13 -4.79 5.80
N ALA A 424 -13.87 -4.83 6.24
CA ALA A 424 -12.82 -5.57 5.56
C ALA A 424 -12.99 -7.06 5.85
N GLY A 425 -13.28 -7.85 4.80
CA GLY A 425 -13.17 -9.29 4.86
C GLY A 425 -11.77 -9.73 5.29
N ALA A 426 -11.71 -10.89 5.91
CA ALA A 426 -10.50 -11.40 6.52
C ALA A 426 -10.34 -12.88 6.13
N GLU A 427 -9.90 -13.72 7.04
CA GLU A 427 -9.52 -15.12 6.83
C GLU A 427 -10.70 -16.12 6.59
N ALA A 428 -11.85 -15.67 6.10
CA ALA A 428 -13.08 -16.48 5.96
C ALA A 428 -14.13 -15.94 4.95
N ASP A 429 -15.12 -16.77 4.60
CA ASP A 429 -16.33 -16.39 3.81
C ASP A 429 -17.09 -15.21 4.44
N ILE A 430 -17.28 -14.15 3.64
CA ILE A 430 -17.87 -12.88 4.09
C ILE A 430 -19.32 -12.98 4.60
N VAL A 431 -20.07 -14.03 4.23
CA VAL A 431 -21.48 -14.22 4.65
C VAL A 431 -21.58 -14.67 6.10
N ALA A 432 -20.64 -15.48 6.59
CA ALA A 432 -20.55 -15.82 8.02
C ALA A 432 -20.34 -14.54 8.85
N THR A 433 -19.47 -13.66 8.36
CA THR A 433 -19.10 -12.37 8.96
C THR A 433 -20.27 -11.38 8.99
N TRP A 434 -21.13 -11.33 7.96
CA TRP A 434 -22.33 -10.48 7.97
C TRP A 434 -23.26 -10.80 9.15
N SER A 435 -23.54 -12.08 9.38
CA SER A 435 -24.50 -12.51 10.41
C SER A 435 -24.03 -12.25 11.85
N THR A 436 -22.71 -12.15 12.05
CA THR A 436 -22.08 -12.05 13.37
C THR A 436 -21.75 -10.62 13.80
N ASN A 437 -21.64 -9.67 12.87
CA ASN A 437 -21.17 -8.29 13.11
C ASN A 437 -22.32 -7.28 13.40
N GLY A 438 -23.12 -7.57 14.43
CA GLY A 438 -24.32 -6.79 14.77
C GLY A 438 -24.07 -5.32 15.11
N PHE A 439 -22.93 -4.99 15.72
CA PHE A 439 -22.57 -3.60 16.06
C PHE A 439 -22.51 -2.70 14.83
N VAL A 440 -21.88 -3.16 13.75
CA VAL A 440 -21.75 -2.41 12.49
C VAL A 440 -23.13 -2.06 11.94
N MET A 441 -24.08 -2.99 11.99
CA MET A 441 -25.45 -2.79 11.51
C MET A 441 -26.24 -1.82 12.41
N LYS A 442 -26.12 -1.96 13.74
CA LYS A 442 -26.74 -1.05 14.72
C LYS A 442 -26.21 0.37 14.57
N ALA A 443 -24.90 0.52 14.42
CA ALA A 443 -24.25 1.80 14.18
C ALA A 443 -24.63 2.37 12.80
N ALA A 444 -24.77 1.57 11.75
CA ALA A 444 -25.20 2.06 10.45
C ALA A 444 -26.60 2.68 10.47
N LYS A 445 -27.59 2.05 11.12
CA LYS A 445 -28.93 2.66 11.32
C LYS A 445 -28.87 3.97 12.12
N THR A 446 -27.86 4.13 12.97
CA THR A 446 -27.63 5.30 13.81
C THR A 446 -27.04 6.48 13.05
N PHE A 447 -25.91 6.25 12.36
CA PHE A 447 -25.21 7.27 11.58
C PHE A 447 -25.83 7.48 10.20
N ARG A 448 -26.93 6.78 9.89
CA ARG A 448 -27.60 6.73 8.59
C ARG A 448 -26.62 6.39 7.47
N ALA A 449 -25.89 5.30 7.71
CA ALA A 449 -24.82 4.80 6.86
C ALA A 449 -25.31 3.76 5.84
N LEU A 450 -24.58 3.64 4.73
CA LEU A 450 -24.61 2.48 3.84
C LEU A 450 -23.66 1.42 4.40
N ILE A 451 -24.05 0.16 4.41
CA ILE A 451 -23.21 -0.95 4.87
C ILE A 451 -22.58 -1.66 3.67
N LEU A 452 -21.29 -2.00 3.77
CA LEU A 452 -20.52 -2.57 2.67
C LEU A 452 -19.47 -3.57 3.20
N PHE A 453 -19.79 -4.87 3.15
CA PHE A 453 -18.88 -5.96 3.55
C PHE A 453 -18.21 -6.53 2.30
N VAL A 454 -16.87 -6.60 2.26
CA VAL A 454 -16.15 -6.99 1.03
C VAL A 454 -15.22 -8.16 1.32
N GLU A 455 -15.32 -9.21 0.52
CA GLU A 455 -14.56 -10.44 0.74
C GLU A 455 -13.09 -10.29 0.36
N HIS A 456 -12.22 -10.93 1.14
CA HIS A 456 -10.78 -10.94 0.90
C HIS A 456 -10.43 -11.83 -0.30
N ARG A 457 -9.44 -11.44 -1.11
CA ARG A 457 -8.90 -12.31 -2.17
C ARG A 457 -8.47 -13.66 -1.59
N TYR A 458 -8.71 -14.74 -2.34
CA TYR A 458 -8.45 -16.15 -1.98
C TYR A 458 -9.36 -16.77 -0.91
N TYR A 459 -10.28 -16.03 -0.29
CA TYR A 459 -11.21 -16.57 0.70
C TYR A 459 -12.64 -16.70 0.14
N GLY A 460 -13.40 -17.69 0.64
CA GLY A 460 -14.81 -17.90 0.29
C GLY A 460 -15.02 -18.15 -1.22
N LYS A 461 -15.57 -17.17 -1.94
CA LYS A 461 -15.80 -17.24 -3.40
C LYS A 461 -14.85 -16.33 -4.20
N SER A 462 -14.05 -15.49 -3.55
CA SER A 462 -13.26 -14.42 -4.17
C SER A 462 -11.89 -14.91 -4.64
N LEU A 463 -11.89 -15.96 -5.46
CA LEU A 463 -10.71 -16.72 -5.86
C LEU A 463 -10.15 -16.22 -7.21
N PRO A 464 -8.95 -15.59 -7.28
CA PRO A 464 -8.47 -14.97 -8.51
C PRO A 464 -8.29 -15.90 -9.71
N PHE A 465 -8.04 -17.18 -9.45
CA PHE A 465 -7.91 -18.24 -10.46
C PHE A 465 -8.91 -19.39 -10.21
N GLY A 466 -10.01 -19.13 -9.51
CA GLY A 466 -10.95 -20.17 -9.08
C GLY A 466 -10.26 -21.27 -8.26
N ASN A 467 -10.58 -22.53 -8.55
CA ASN A 467 -9.98 -23.71 -7.89
C ASN A 467 -8.46 -23.85 -8.14
N ASP A 468 -7.88 -23.10 -9.09
CA ASP A 468 -6.44 -23.11 -9.39
C ASP A 468 -5.67 -22.04 -8.61
N SER A 469 -6.34 -21.25 -7.78
CA SER A 469 -5.71 -20.19 -6.96
C SER A 469 -4.63 -20.72 -6.01
N PHE A 470 -4.78 -21.95 -5.54
CA PHE A 470 -3.86 -22.61 -4.60
C PHE A 470 -2.78 -23.47 -5.30
N LYS A 471 -2.55 -23.28 -6.61
CA LYS A 471 -1.64 -24.13 -7.41
C LYS A 471 -0.42 -23.36 -7.92
N GLY A 472 0.77 -23.90 -7.65
CA GLY A 472 2.02 -23.35 -8.18
C GLY A 472 2.25 -21.90 -7.74
N GLY A 473 2.58 -21.03 -8.69
CA GLY A 473 2.80 -19.60 -8.43
C GLY A 473 1.52 -18.80 -8.15
N ASN A 474 0.33 -19.33 -8.46
CA ASN A 474 -0.94 -18.60 -8.40
C ASN A 474 -1.27 -18.08 -6.99
N ILE A 475 -0.78 -18.74 -5.94
CA ILE A 475 -1.00 -18.32 -4.55
C ILE A 475 -0.17 -17.08 -4.16
N GLY A 476 0.85 -16.71 -4.95
CA GLY A 476 1.74 -15.59 -4.66
C GLY A 476 1.11 -14.20 -4.68
N LEU A 477 -0.10 -14.05 -5.23
CA LEU A 477 -0.86 -12.79 -5.19
C LEU A 477 -1.80 -12.70 -3.99
N LEU A 478 -1.73 -13.68 -3.07
CA LEU A 478 -2.28 -13.59 -1.72
C LEU A 478 -1.24 -12.93 -0.81
N ASN A 479 -1.38 -11.63 -0.61
CA ASN A 479 -0.60 -10.83 0.33
C ASN A 479 -1.42 -9.60 0.76
N ILE A 480 -0.94 -8.92 1.80
CA ILE A 480 -1.68 -7.81 2.42
C ILE A 480 -1.77 -6.61 1.47
N ASP A 481 -0.67 -6.23 0.80
CA ASP A 481 -0.65 -5.09 -0.13
C ASP A 481 -1.76 -5.24 -1.20
N GLN A 482 -1.86 -6.43 -1.81
CA GLN A 482 -2.87 -6.71 -2.86
C GLN A 482 -4.31 -6.64 -2.32
N ALA A 483 -4.55 -7.08 -1.08
CA ALA A 483 -5.87 -7.04 -0.46
C ALA A 483 -6.29 -5.61 -0.05
N LEU A 484 -5.35 -4.79 0.40
CA LEU A 484 -5.65 -3.37 0.69
C LEU A 484 -5.92 -2.58 -0.61
N SER A 485 -5.14 -2.82 -1.67
CA SER A 485 -5.44 -2.24 -2.98
C SER A 485 -6.78 -2.73 -3.52
N ASP A 486 -7.15 -4.01 -3.35
CA ASP A 486 -8.49 -4.51 -3.70
C ASP A 486 -9.58 -3.65 -3.04
N TYR A 487 -9.49 -3.46 -1.72
CA TYR A 487 -10.45 -2.64 -0.97
C TYR A 487 -10.44 -1.17 -1.38
N ALA A 488 -9.27 -0.58 -1.62
CA ALA A 488 -9.13 0.81 -2.02
C ALA A 488 -9.76 1.08 -3.42
N PHE A 489 -9.42 0.25 -4.42
CA PHE A 489 -10.03 0.32 -5.75
C PHE A 489 -11.52 -0.05 -5.73
N PHE A 490 -11.92 -1.02 -4.90
CA PHE A 490 -13.32 -1.38 -4.72
C PHE A 490 -14.15 -0.23 -4.17
N ILE A 491 -13.75 0.36 -3.04
CA ILE A 491 -14.46 1.48 -2.41
C ILE A 491 -14.58 2.63 -3.42
N ARG A 492 -13.49 2.99 -4.11
CA ARG A 492 -13.51 4.03 -5.14
C ARG A 492 -14.50 3.71 -6.27
N ARG A 493 -14.50 2.47 -6.80
CA ARG A 493 -15.40 2.11 -7.90
C ARG A 493 -16.85 2.01 -7.45
N PHE A 494 -17.12 1.40 -6.30
CA PHE A 494 -18.45 1.35 -5.68
C PHE A 494 -19.01 2.76 -5.45
N LYS A 495 -18.19 3.67 -4.90
CA LYS A 495 -18.57 5.08 -4.70
C LYS A 495 -18.98 5.75 -6.01
N LYS A 496 -18.22 5.54 -7.09
CA LYS A 496 -18.51 6.08 -8.43
C LYS A 496 -19.72 5.43 -9.11
N THR A 497 -19.93 4.12 -9.01
CA THR A 497 -21.05 3.44 -9.69
C THR A 497 -22.40 3.69 -9.04
N HIS A 498 -22.43 4.09 -7.76
CA HIS A 498 -23.65 4.37 -7.01
C HIS A 498 -23.91 5.87 -6.77
N GLY A 499 -23.02 6.76 -7.22
CA GLY A 499 -23.16 8.22 -7.05
C GLY A 499 -22.99 8.69 -5.61
N VAL A 500 -22.08 8.05 -4.86
CA VAL A 500 -21.87 8.27 -3.41
C VAL A 500 -20.44 8.74 -3.11
N GLU A 501 -19.79 9.43 -4.06
CA GLU A 501 -18.39 9.88 -3.98
C GLU A 501 -18.08 10.76 -2.76
N LYS A 502 -19.06 11.56 -2.31
CA LYS A 502 -18.92 12.45 -1.15
C LYS A 502 -19.12 11.79 0.21
N SER A 503 -19.63 10.55 0.27
CA SER A 503 -19.85 9.84 1.53
C SER A 503 -18.52 9.49 2.20
N PRO A 504 -18.26 9.89 3.47
CA PRO A 504 -17.06 9.49 4.20
C PRO A 504 -17.14 8.01 4.56
N VAL A 505 -16.01 7.32 4.56
CA VAL A 505 -15.93 5.87 4.81
C VAL A 505 -15.27 5.61 6.16
N ILE A 506 -15.94 4.85 7.02
CA ILE A 506 -15.40 4.32 8.29
C ILE A 506 -15.24 2.82 8.13
N ALA A 507 -14.04 2.30 8.44
CA ALA A 507 -13.72 0.89 8.26
C ALA A 507 -13.79 0.08 9.57
N PHE A 508 -14.27 -1.15 9.50
CA PHE A 508 -14.48 -2.05 10.64
C PHE A 508 -13.84 -3.41 10.35
N GLY A 509 -13.28 -4.06 11.38
CA GLY A 509 -12.77 -5.42 11.27
C GLY A 509 -12.37 -5.99 12.62
N GLY A 510 -12.58 -7.30 12.81
CA GLY A 510 -12.04 -8.11 13.91
C GLY A 510 -10.84 -8.95 13.46
N SER A 511 -9.99 -9.43 14.38
CA SER A 511 -8.83 -10.30 14.08
C SER A 511 -7.88 -9.65 13.05
N TYR A 512 -7.43 -10.42 12.05
CA TYR A 512 -6.72 -9.95 10.86
C TYR A 512 -7.52 -8.93 10.04
N GLY A 513 -8.86 -8.99 10.04
CA GLY A 513 -9.71 -7.91 9.53
C GLY A 513 -9.51 -6.59 10.28
N GLY A 514 -9.28 -6.66 11.59
CA GLY A 514 -8.91 -5.52 12.43
C GLY A 514 -7.54 -4.95 12.06
N MET A 515 -6.56 -5.83 11.81
CA MET A 515 -5.25 -5.43 11.27
C MET A 515 -5.42 -4.74 9.91
N LEU A 516 -6.20 -5.33 8.99
CA LEU A 516 -6.48 -4.77 7.67
C LEU A 516 -7.10 -3.37 7.73
N VAL A 517 -8.03 -3.08 8.64
CA VAL A 517 -8.61 -1.72 8.74
C VAL A 517 -7.74 -0.70 9.46
N ALA A 518 -6.83 -1.14 10.34
CA ALA A 518 -5.75 -0.27 10.81
C ALA A 518 -4.80 0.07 9.64
N TYR A 519 -4.40 -0.94 8.87
CA TYR A 519 -3.50 -0.82 7.74
C TYR A 519 -4.11 -0.03 6.56
N MET A 520 -5.41 -0.15 6.31
CA MET A 520 -6.15 0.73 5.39
C MET A 520 -6.03 2.20 5.82
N ARG A 521 -6.13 2.52 7.12
CA ARG A 521 -6.03 3.90 7.60
C ARG A 521 -4.57 4.40 7.60
N PHE A 522 -3.59 3.51 7.73
CA PHE A 522 -2.17 3.82 7.52
C PHE A 522 -1.85 4.15 6.05
N LYS A 523 -2.38 3.38 5.09
CA LYS A 523 -1.96 3.41 3.67
C LYS A 523 -2.91 4.15 2.72
N TYR A 524 -4.18 4.31 3.09
CA TYR A 524 -5.26 4.92 2.30
C TYR A 524 -6.16 5.88 3.11
N PRO A 525 -5.61 6.86 3.84
CA PRO A 525 -6.38 7.85 4.59
C PRO A 525 -7.24 8.78 3.72
N ASN A 526 -6.98 8.84 2.41
CA ASN A 526 -7.82 9.44 1.36
C ASN A 526 -9.09 8.63 1.06
N ILE A 527 -9.05 7.30 1.24
CA ILE A 527 -10.17 6.40 0.96
C ILE A 527 -11.05 6.19 2.20
N ILE A 528 -10.44 6.01 3.38
CA ILE A 528 -11.16 5.85 4.66
C ILE A 528 -10.77 6.93 5.68
N GLN A 529 -11.76 7.58 6.27
CA GLN A 529 -11.58 8.72 7.18
C GLN A 529 -11.29 8.30 8.63
N GLY A 530 -11.50 7.03 8.96
CA GLY A 530 -11.12 6.41 10.25
C GLY A 530 -11.46 4.91 10.29
N SER A 531 -11.01 4.22 11.32
CA SER A 531 -11.30 2.78 11.50
C SER A 531 -11.47 2.33 12.95
N ILE A 532 -12.16 1.19 13.11
CA ILE A 532 -12.32 0.44 14.36
C ILE A 532 -11.70 -0.95 14.13
N ALA A 533 -10.53 -1.15 14.74
CA ALA A 533 -9.69 -2.33 14.63
C ALA A 533 -9.81 -3.18 15.90
N ALA A 534 -10.80 -4.07 15.93
CA ALA A 534 -11.11 -4.88 17.11
C ALA A 534 -10.23 -6.13 17.19
N SER A 535 -9.66 -6.38 18.37
CA SER A 535 -8.73 -7.49 18.66
C SER A 535 -7.68 -7.69 17.57
N ALA A 536 -7.01 -6.60 17.19
CA ALA A 536 -6.05 -6.57 16.08
C ALA A 536 -4.59 -6.73 16.60
N PRO A 537 -3.95 -7.90 16.47
CA PRO A 537 -2.62 -8.19 17.05
C PRO A 537 -1.45 -7.60 16.23
N ILE A 538 -1.52 -6.31 15.90
CA ILE A 538 -0.55 -5.65 15.00
C ILE A 538 0.88 -5.62 15.54
N TYR A 539 1.09 -5.68 16.85
CA TYR A 539 2.44 -5.70 17.45
C TYR A 539 3.01 -7.12 17.48
N GLN A 540 2.20 -8.13 17.82
CA GLN A 540 2.63 -9.54 17.82
C GLN A 540 2.91 -10.03 16.39
N THR A 541 2.03 -9.75 15.44
CA THR A 541 2.23 -10.15 14.03
C THR A 541 3.42 -9.44 13.36
N ALA A 542 3.78 -8.24 13.82
CA ALA A 542 5.01 -7.55 13.43
C ALA A 542 6.28 -8.04 14.18
N GLY A 543 6.16 -9.04 15.07
CA GLY A 543 7.27 -9.60 15.83
C GLY A 543 7.78 -8.69 16.96
N LYS A 544 6.93 -7.80 17.50
CA LYS A 544 7.27 -6.89 18.63
C LYS A 544 6.88 -7.45 20.00
N VAL A 545 6.07 -8.50 20.03
CA VAL A 545 5.65 -9.25 21.23
C VAL A 545 5.85 -10.74 20.93
N SER A 546 6.39 -11.53 21.87
CA SER A 546 6.49 -12.99 21.66
C SER A 546 5.12 -13.63 21.71
N GLY A 547 4.78 -14.46 20.72
CA GLY A 547 3.53 -15.22 20.71
C GLY A 547 3.43 -16.30 21.79
N ASP A 548 4.51 -16.57 22.54
CA ASP A 548 4.41 -17.40 23.75
C ASP A 548 3.41 -16.83 24.78
N ILE A 549 3.16 -15.50 24.74
CA ILE A 549 2.21 -14.84 25.65
C ILE A 549 0.76 -15.30 25.43
N PHE A 550 0.44 -15.73 24.19
CA PHE A 550 -0.90 -16.16 23.79
C PHE A 550 -1.40 -17.32 24.65
N PHE A 551 -0.57 -18.38 24.77
CA PHE A 551 -0.90 -19.55 25.58
C PHE A 551 -0.82 -19.29 27.10
N GLN A 552 -0.07 -18.25 27.52
CA GLN A 552 -0.04 -17.80 28.91
C GLN A 552 -1.34 -17.07 29.30
N VAL A 553 -1.96 -16.30 28.39
CA VAL A 553 -3.30 -15.73 28.63
C VAL A 553 -4.34 -16.84 28.73
N ILE A 554 -4.41 -17.77 27.77
CA ILE A 554 -5.32 -18.93 27.86
C ILE A 554 -5.15 -19.68 29.19
N THR A 555 -3.91 -19.85 29.66
CA THR A 555 -3.64 -20.47 30.97
C THR A 555 -4.20 -19.65 32.13
N LYS A 556 -4.02 -18.32 32.10
CA LYS A 556 -4.58 -17.38 33.09
C LYS A 556 -6.11 -17.41 33.11
N ASP A 557 -6.78 -17.49 31.96
CA ASP A 557 -8.24 -17.42 31.91
C ASP A 557 -8.89 -18.68 32.51
N PHE A 558 -8.29 -19.85 32.27
CA PHE A 558 -8.67 -21.09 32.95
C PHE A 558 -8.30 -21.08 34.45
N HIS A 559 -7.20 -20.43 34.85
CA HIS A 559 -6.82 -20.25 36.25
C HIS A 559 -7.77 -19.32 37.02
N ASP A 560 -8.17 -18.20 36.43
CA ASP A 560 -9.05 -17.20 37.03
C ASP A 560 -10.48 -17.73 37.23
N VAL A 561 -10.92 -18.69 36.41
CA VAL A 561 -12.12 -19.49 36.69
C VAL A 561 -11.90 -20.40 37.91
N SER A 562 -10.78 -21.12 37.98
CA SER A 562 -10.37 -21.90 39.15
C SER A 562 -8.93 -22.42 39.04
N PRO A 563 -8.04 -22.21 40.03
CA PRO A 563 -6.70 -22.81 40.01
C PRO A 563 -6.69 -24.34 39.94
N ASP A 564 -7.71 -25.01 40.50
CA ASP A 564 -7.89 -26.46 40.40
C ASP A 564 -8.23 -26.92 38.97
N CYS A 565 -8.74 -26.03 38.11
CA CYS A 565 -8.97 -26.31 36.70
C CYS A 565 -7.63 -26.44 35.95
N GLU A 566 -6.78 -25.40 36.04
CA GLU A 566 -5.42 -25.40 35.50
C GLU A 566 -4.60 -26.60 36.03
N GLY A 567 -4.66 -26.85 37.34
CA GLY A 567 -4.00 -27.98 37.99
C GLY A 567 -4.45 -29.34 37.44
N ARG A 568 -5.72 -29.49 37.07
CA ARG A 568 -6.23 -30.71 36.40
C ARG A 568 -5.78 -30.83 34.94
N VAL A 569 -5.71 -29.73 34.18
CA VAL A 569 -5.16 -29.73 32.81
C VAL A 569 -3.70 -30.18 32.82
N ARG A 570 -2.87 -29.58 33.70
CA ARG A 570 -1.47 -29.99 33.91
C ARG A 570 -1.35 -31.46 34.31
N SER A 571 -2.19 -31.92 35.24
CA SER A 571 -2.20 -33.33 35.69
C SER A 571 -2.56 -34.30 34.58
N ALA A 572 -3.51 -33.94 33.71
CA ALA A 572 -3.91 -34.75 32.57
C ALA A 572 -2.79 -34.86 31.53
N PHE A 573 -2.13 -33.74 31.18
CA PHE A 573 -0.98 -33.78 30.28
C PHE A 573 0.23 -34.53 30.88
N ALA A 574 0.48 -34.43 32.18
CA ALA A 574 1.51 -35.22 32.85
C ALA A 574 1.24 -36.74 32.71
N GLN A 575 -0.01 -37.17 32.95
CA GLN A 575 -0.43 -38.56 32.80
C GLN A 575 -0.36 -39.05 31.34
N LEU A 576 -0.72 -38.20 30.36
CA LEU A 576 -0.57 -38.54 28.94
C LEU A 576 0.90 -38.71 28.54
N ASN A 577 1.81 -37.87 29.07
CA ASN A 577 3.25 -38.00 28.81
C ASN A 577 3.84 -39.26 29.45
N GLU A 578 3.41 -39.61 30.66
CA GLU A 578 3.75 -40.89 31.30
C GLU A 578 3.34 -42.06 30.41
N TRP A 579 2.10 -42.08 29.91
CA TRP A 579 1.63 -43.14 29.01
C TRP A 579 2.43 -43.14 27.69
N ALA A 580 2.63 -42.00 27.04
CA ALA A 580 3.39 -41.91 25.79
C ALA A 580 4.82 -42.47 25.92
N SER A 581 5.45 -42.35 27.09
CA SER A 581 6.78 -42.94 27.36
C SER A 581 6.83 -44.48 27.26
N LEU A 582 5.67 -45.15 27.38
CA LEU A 582 5.50 -46.60 27.19
C LEU A 582 5.42 -47.01 25.70
N GLY A 583 5.54 -46.05 24.77
CA GLY A 583 5.52 -46.30 23.33
C GLY A 583 4.19 -46.92 22.86
N PRO A 584 4.21 -47.95 21.98
CA PRO A 584 3.00 -48.49 21.36
C PRO A 584 1.88 -48.92 22.31
N GLN A 585 2.20 -49.39 23.53
CA GLN A 585 1.18 -49.74 24.52
C GLN A 585 0.50 -48.50 25.09
N GLY A 586 1.29 -47.47 25.41
CA GLY A 586 0.79 -46.17 25.85
C GLY A 586 0.01 -45.43 24.78
N TYR A 587 0.47 -45.43 23.53
CA TYR A 587 -0.26 -44.87 22.40
C TYR A 587 -1.63 -45.54 22.19
N ALA A 588 -1.71 -46.87 22.36
CA ALA A 588 -2.99 -47.59 22.35
C ALA A 588 -3.90 -47.17 23.53
N GLN A 589 -3.35 -47.03 24.73
CA GLN A 589 -4.08 -46.57 25.92
C GLN A 589 -4.62 -45.14 25.77
N ILE A 590 -3.81 -44.21 25.26
CA ILE A 590 -4.23 -42.84 24.92
C ILE A 590 -5.35 -42.85 23.89
N SER A 591 -5.18 -43.64 22.81
CA SER A 591 -6.17 -43.76 21.72
C SER A 591 -7.52 -44.31 22.22
N GLN A 592 -7.49 -45.29 23.12
CA GLN A 592 -8.69 -45.85 23.74
C GLN A 592 -9.35 -44.85 24.69
N ALA A 593 -8.56 -44.19 25.55
CA ALA A 593 -9.08 -43.20 26.51
C ALA A 593 -9.77 -42.04 25.79
N PHE A 594 -9.13 -41.45 24.77
CA PHE A 594 -9.69 -40.36 23.99
C PHE A 594 -10.72 -40.77 22.93
N GLN A 595 -10.95 -42.08 22.72
CA GLN A 595 -11.87 -42.60 21.69
C GLN A 595 -11.48 -42.11 20.27
N LEU A 596 -10.22 -42.28 19.89
CA LEU A 596 -9.72 -41.86 18.57
C LEU A 596 -10.15 -42.85 17.47
N CYS A 597 -10.63 -42.34 16.33
CA CYS A 597 -10.99 -43.17 15.17
C CYS A 597 -9.76 -43.87 14.56
N ASN A 598 -8.59 -43.22 14.67
CA ASN A 598 -7.31 -43.70 14.18
C ASN A 598 -6.33 -43.80 15.36
N PRO A 599 -5.88 -45.00 15.77
CA PRO A 599 -4.94 -45.14 16.87
C PRO A 599 -3.58 -44.49 16.57
N LEU A 600 -3.02 -43.82 17.57
CA LEU A 600 -1.66 -43.27 17.57
C LEU A 600 -0.63 -44.41 17.46
N LYS A 601 0.43 -44.18 16.69
CA LYS A 601 1.50 -45.15 16.39
C LYS A 601 2.90 -44.56 16.60
N SER A 602 3.04 -43.24 16.55
CA SER A 602 4.33 -42.54 16.62
C SER A 602 4.30 -41.29 17.51
N ASN A 603 5.49 -40.78 17.85
CA ASN A 603 5.64 -39.51 18.56
C ASN A 603 5.15 -38.30 17.73
N GLN A 604 5.13 -38.40 16.40
CA GLN A 604 4.56 -37.36 15.53
C GLN A 604 3.03 -37.34 15.64
N ASP A 605 2.42 -38.52 15.76
CA ASP A 605 0.98 -38.65 15.97
C ASP A 605 0.58 -38.09 17.34
N TYR A 606 1.43 -38.33 18.35
CA TYR A 606 1.25 -37.78 19.69
C TYR A 606 1.43 -36.25 19.74
N ASP A 607 2.44 -35.67 19.10
CA ASP A 607 2.59 -34.20 18.98
C ASP A 607 1.38 -33.56 18.26
N HIS A 608 0.89 -34.16 17.16
CA HIS A 608 -0.32 -33.69 16.48
C HIS A 608 -1.57 -33.79 17.38
N PHE A 609 -1.73 -34.89 18.11
CA PHE A 609 -2.81 -35.09 19.08
C PHE A 609 -2.78 -34.05 20.21
N LEU A 610 -1.60 -33.72 20.75
CA LEU A 610 -1.46 -32.69 21.78
C LEU A 610 -1.78 -31.29 21.23
N ARG A 611 -1.47 -31.00 19.96
CA ARG A 611 -1.87 -29.74 19.28
C ARG A 611 -3.37 -29.66 19.01
N TRP A 612 -4.01 -30.76 18.60
CA TRP A 612 -5.47 -30.87 18.49
C TRP A 612 -6.17 -30.63 19.85
N ILE A 613 -5.66 -31.19 20.95
CA ILE A 613 -6.16 -30.84 22.31
C ILE A 613 -5.97 -29.35 22.57
N ARG A 614 -4.77 -28.79 22.35
CA ARG A 614 -4.48 -27.37 22.60
C ARG A 614 -5.42 -26.45 21.82
N ASN A 615 -5.70 -26.74 20.56
CA ASN A 615 -6.60 -25.95 19.72
C ASN A 615 -8.01 -25.84 20.33
N ALA A 616 -8.57 -26.88 20.96
CA ALA A 616 -9.87 -26.76 21.61
C ALA A 616 -9.88 -25.72 22.75
N PHE A 617 -8.76 -25.55 23.48
CA PHE A 617 -8.62 -24.51 24.51
C PHE A 617 -8.39 -23.12 23.89
N VAL A 618 -7.81 -23.04 22.69
CA VAL A 618 -7.70 -21.79 21.92
C VAL A 618 -9.08 -21.28 21.50
N GLU A 619 -9.87 -22.12 20.82
CA GLU A 619 -11.23 -21.74 20.40
C GLU A 619 -12.08 -21.31 21.60
N ALA A 620 -12.01 -22.05 22.71
CA ALA A 620 -12.78 -21.76 23.91
C ALA A 620 -12.40 -20.44 24.59
N ALA A 621 -11.12 -20.05 24.59
CA ALA A 621 -10.71 -18.75 25.13
C ALA A 621 -11.09 -17.60 24.18
N MET A 622 -10.84 -17.76 22.87
CA MET A 622 -11.21 -16.75 21.87
C MET A 622 -12.73 -16.52 21.81
N GLU A 623 -13.54 -17.58 22.00
CA GLU A 623 -15.00 -17.51 22.07
C GLU A 623 -15.56 -17.60 23.50
N ASP A 624 -14.88 -17.12 24.55
CA ASP A 624 -15.42 -17.10 25.93
C ASP A 624 -16.52 -16.03 26.15
N PHE A 625 -17.52 -16.02 25.25
CA PHE A 625 -18.61 -15.07 25.22
C PHE A 625 -19.68 -15.39 26.27
N PRO A 626 -20.41 -14.37 26.78
CA PRO A 626 -21.49 -14.55 27.75
C PRO A 626 -22.78 -15.19 27.18
N TYR A 627 -22.74 -15.69 25.96
CA TYR A 627 -23.83 -16.35 25.23
C TYR A 627 -23.25 -17.47 24.34
N ALA A 628 -24.08 -18.43 23.93
CA ALA A 628 -23.65 -19.50 23.03
C ALA A 628 -23.31 -18.97 21.63
N SER A 629 -22.19 -19.44 21.06
CA SER A 629 -21.65 -18.98 19.78
C SER A 629 -21.20 -20.19 18.96
N GLY A 630 -21.72 -20.30 17.72
CA GLY A 630 -21.45 -21.43 16.83
C GLY A 630 -21.76 -22.79 17.48
N ALA A 631 -20.70 -23.55 17.77
CA ALA A 631 -20.74 -24.85 18.44
C ALA A 631 -20.63 -24.77 19.98
N LEU A 632 -20.18 -23.64 20.53
CA LEU A 632 -19.81 -23.49 21.93
C LEU A 632 -20.97 -22.92 22.78
N PRO A 633 -21.09 -23.34 24.06
CA PRO A 633 -22.08 -22.79 25.01
C PRO A 633 -21.69 -21.36 25.44
N ALA A 634 -22.49 -20.74 26.31
CA ALA A 634 -22.07 -19.53 27.01
C ALA A 634 -20.96 -19.84 28.03
N PHE A 635 -19.94 -18.98 28.12
CA PHE A 635 -18.76 -19.16 28.99
C PHE A 635 -18.07 -20.53 28.81
N PRO A 636 -17.66 -20.93 27.58
CA PRO A 636 -17.03 -22.22 27.30
C PRO A 636 -15.81 -22.54 28.16
N VAL A 637 -14.97 -21.57 28.55
CA VAL A 637 -13.84 -21.80 29.48
C VAL A 637 -14.35 -22.33 30.81
N LYS A 638 -15.40 -21.69 31.35
CA LYS A 638 -16.06 -22.11 32.57
C LYS A 638 -16.75 -23.48 32.42
N VAL A 639 -17.33 -23.79 31.27
CA VAL A 639 -17.90 -25.12 31.00
C VAL A 639 -16.80 -26.19 30.95
N MET A 640 -15.68 -25.94 30.26
CA MET A 640 -14.53 -26.85 30.24
C MET A 640 -13.98 -27.09 31.65
N CYS A 641 -13.84 -26.05 32.49
CA CYS A 641 -13.40 -26.22 33.87
C CYS A 641 -14.35 -27.09 34.71
N ASN A 642 -15.66 -26.93 34.56
CA ASN A 642 -16.63 -27.81 35.23
C ASN A 642 -16.50 -29.27 34.76
N LEU A 643 -16.26 -29.52 33.46
CA LEU A 643 -16.03 -30.87 32.92
C LEU A 643 -14.72 -31.47 33.42
N LEU A 644 -13.64 -30.69 33.45
CA LEU A 644 -12.34 -31.07 34.02
C LEU A 644 -12.47 -31.45 35.50
N GLN A 645 -13.17 -30.65 36.30
CA GLN A 645 -13.31 -30.83 37.75
C GLN A 645 -14.28 -31.95 38.15
N SER A 646 -15.37 -32.15 37.40
CA SER A 646 -16.37 -33.19 37.69
C SER A 646 -15.95 -34.59 37.22
N ALA A 647 -14.97 -34.70 36.32
CA ALA A 647 -14.53 -35.98 35.78
C ALA A 647 -13.81 -36.88 36.82
N PRO A 648 -13.97 -38.23 36.72
CA PRO A 648 -13.32 -39.18 37.63
C PRO A 648 -11.80 -39.19 37.58
N THR A 649 -11.21 -38.92 36.40
CA THR A 649 -9.76 -38.79 36.21
C THR A 649 -9.42 -37.50 35.47
N PRO A 650 -8.19 -36.98 35.59
CA PRO A 650 -7.75 -35.80 34.82
C PRO A 650 -7.87 -36.03 33.30
N VAL A 651 -7.51 -37.22 32.82
CA VAL A 651 -7.60 -37.59 31.39
C VAL A 651 -9.05 -37.64 30.90
N ASP A 652 -9.99 -38.19 31.68
CA ASP A 652 -11.41 -38.16 31.35
C ASP A 652 -11.96 -36.72 31.27
N GLY A 653 -11.46 -35.83 32.15
CA GLY A 653 -11.82 -34.42 32.18
C GLY A 653 -11.28 -33.66 30.98
N LEU A 654 -10.02 -33.89 30.62
CA LEU A 654 -9.38 -33.28 29.45
C LEU A 654 -10.08 -33.70 28.16
N ARG A 655 -10.42 -35.00 28.01
CA ARG A 655 -11.22 -35.50 26.89
C ARG A 655 -12.60 -34.82 26.81
N GLN A 656 -13.29 -34.67 27.93
CA GLN A 656 -14.61 -34.02 27.96
C GLN A 656 -14.53 -32.52 27.64
N ALA A 657 -13.50 -31.82 28.12
CA ALA A 657 -13.24 -30.43 27.72
C ALA A 657 -12.97 -30.32 26.21
N THR A 658 -12.02 -31.08 25.66
CA THR A 658 -11.71 -31.08 24.22
C THR A 658 -12.92 -31.46 23.35
N ALA A 659 -13.78 -32.36 23.83
CA ALA A 659 -15.02 -32.74 23.16
C ALA A 659 -16.05 -31.61 23.03
N LEU A 660 -15.96 -30.55 23.85
CA LEU A 660 -16.87 -29.39 23.76
C LEU A 660 -16.73 -28.65 22.42
N ASN A 661 -15.51 -28.60 21.87
CA ASN A 661 -15.23 -28.00 20.57
C ASN A 661 -15.60 -28.94 19.42
N TYR A 662 -15.09 -30.18 19.45
CA TYR A 662 -15.16 -31.09 18.30
C TYR A 662 -16.41 -31.99 18.25
N ASN A 663 -17.18 -32.10 19.34
CA ASN A 663 -18.36 -32.97 19.43
C ASN A 663 -19.50 -32.32 20.24
N SER A 664 -19.73 -31.01 20.07
CA SER A 664 -20.82 -30.28 20.75
C SER A 664 -22.21 -30.86 20.49
N SER A 665 -22.43 -31.44 19.30
CA SER A 665 -23.65 -32.16 18.92
C SER A 665 -23.82 -33.51 19.62
N GLN A 666 -22.76 -34.04 20.25
CA GLN A 666 -22.70 -35.36 20.88
C GLN A 666 -22.99 -36.53 19.91
N THR A 667 -22.76 -36.33 18.61
CA THR A 667 -23.04 -37.32 17.55
C THR A 667 -21.81 -38.10 17.07
N LEU A 668 -20.59 -37.70 17.42
CA LEU A 668 -19.38 -38.43 17.02
C LEU A 668 -19.15 -39.64 17.92
N ASN A 669 -18.93 -40.81 17.31
CA ASN A 669 -18.58 -42.06 17.99
C ASN A 669 -17.07 -42.17 18.30
N CYS A 670 -16.25 -41.36 17.62
CA CYS A 670 -14.80 -41.27 17.80
C CYS A 670 -14.29 -39.94 17.19
N PHE A 671 -13.08 -39.52 17.55
CA PHE A 671 -12.42 -38.32 17.02
C PHE A 671 -11.38 -38.66 15.94
N ASP A 672 -11.37 -37.95 14.82
CA ASP A 672 -10.42 -38.08 13.72
C ASP A 672 -9.54 -36.83 13.61
N ILE A 673 -8.56 -36.74 14.51
CA ILE A 673 -7.71 -35.58 14.79
C ILE A 673 -6.98 -34.97 13.58
N TYR A 674 -6.86 -35.71 12.47
CA TYR A 674 -6.25 -35.24 11.22
C TYR A 674 -7.24 -34.61 10.23
N LYS A 675 -8.55 -34.79 10.45
CA LYS A 675 -9.63 -34.06 9.77
C LYS A 675 -10.13 -32.89 10.59
N GLU A 676 -10.03 -32.99 11.91
CA GLU A 676 -10.50 -31.99 12.87
C GLU A 676 -9.47 -30.89 13.15
N PHE A 677 -8.17 -31.17 12.97
CA PHE A 677 -7.08 -30.19 13.08
C PHE A 677 -5.98 -30.47 12.04
N ILE A 678 -5.52 -29.41 11.38
CA ILE A 678 -4.42 -29.46 10.40
C ILE A 678 -3.20 -28.74 10.98
N TYR A 679 -2.05 -29.43 11.03
CA TYR A 679 -0.79 -28.79 11.38
C TYR A 679 -0.38 -27.81 10.27
N CYS A 680 -0.27 -26.52 10.62
CA CYS A 680 0.08 -25.44 9.72
C CYS A 680 1.21 -24.55 10.30
N ALA A 681 1.50 -23.43 9.63
CA ALA A 681 2.44 -22.42 10.08
C ALA A 681 1.91 -21.53 11.21
N ASP A 682 0.61 -21.56 11.50
CA ASP A 682 0.03 -20.93 12.67
C ASP A 682 0.00 -21.89 13.88
N PRO A 683 0.70 -21.60 14.99
CA PRO A 683 0.62 -22.41 16.20
C PRO A 683 -0.73 -22.33 16.93
N THR A 684 -1.61 -21.36 16.64
CA THR A 684 -2.96 -21.28 17.22
C THR A 684 -3.97 -22.13 16.46
N GLY A 685 -3.72 -22.37 15.16
CA GLY A 685 -4.53 -23.21 14.27
C GLY A 685 -5.06 -22.44 13.07
N CYS A 686 -5.05 -23.05 11.87
CA CYS A 686 -5.52 -22.42 10.63
C CYS A 686 -6.95 -22.78 10.21
N GLY A 687 -7.69 -23.53 11.04
CA GLY A 687 -8.98 -24.09 10.63
C GLY A 687 -8.86 -25.18 9.55
N LEU A 688 -9.85 -25.27 8.65
CA LEU A 688 -9.98 -26.33 7.63
C LEU A 688 -10.36 -25.77 6.25
N GLY A 689 -10.13 -26.55 5.19
CA GLY A 689 -10.56 -26.22 3.82
C GLY A 689 -9.58 -25.32 3.05
N PHE A 690 -10.10 -24.54 2.09
CA PHE A 690 -9.28 -23.66 1.26
C PHE A 690 -8.88 -22.37 1.98
N ASP A 691 -9.76 -21.80 2.78
CA ASP A 691 -9.49 -20.63 3.62
C ASP A 691 -8.29 -20.91 4.57
N ALA A 692 -8.18 -22.13 5.11
CA ALA A 692 -7.02 -22.55 5.90
C ALA A 692 -5.69 -22.58 5.14
N ILE A 693 -5.72 -22.91 3.84
CA ILE A 693 -4.53 -22.91 2.96
C ILE A 693 -4.14 -21.47 2.61
N ALA A 694 -5.12 -20.58 2.46
CA ALA A 694 -4.88 -19.15 2.30
C ALA A 694 -4.19 -18.57 3.54
N TRP A 695 -4.73 -18.83 4.75
CA TRP A 695 -4.15 -18.34 6.00
C TRP A 695 -2.73 -18.87 6.25
N ASP A 696 -2.54 -20.19 6.11
CA ASP A 696 -1.23 -20.84 6.24
C ASP A 696 -0.18 -20.24 5.28
N TYR A 697 -0.57 -19.88 4.05
CA TYR A 697 0.32 -19.17 3.12
C TYR A 697 0.69 -17.76 3.60
N GLN A 698 -0.27 -16.99 4.15
CA GLN A 698 -0.01 -15.64 4.68
C GLN A 698 0.90 -15.67 5.92
N VAL A 699 0.71 -16.63 6.83
CA VAL A 699 1.60 -16.87 7.97
C VAL A 699 2.98 -17.38 7.50
N CYS A 700 3.05 -18.06 6.36
CA CYS A 700 4.30 -18.47 5.73
C CYS A 700 5.05 -17.39 4.93
N THR A 701 4.47 -16.21 4.73
CA THR A 701 5.07 -15.15 3.90
C THR A 701 5.27 -13.84 4.65
N GLU A 702 4.23 -13.34 5.32
CA GLU A 702 4.19 -11.96 5.84
C GLU A 702 3.84 -11.90 7.33
N ILE A 703 2.85 -12.66 7.79
CA ILE A 703 2.31 -12.55 9.15
C ILE A 703 3.16 -13.38 10.11
N ASN A 704 3.86 -12.74 11.06
CA ASN A 704 4.73 -13.45 12.01
C ASN A 704 3.94 -13.97 13.21
N ILE A 705 3.43 -15.19 13.09
CA ILE A 705 2.87 -15.94 14.22
C ILE A 705 3.89 -17.00 14.60
N GLU A 706 4.64 -16.71 15.66
CA GLU A 706 5.65 -17.59 16.25
C GLU A 706 5.36 -17.65 17.76
N GLY A 707 5.14 -18.84 18.31
CA GLY A 707 4.64 -19.00 19.67
C GLY A 707 4.68 -20.45 20.14
N SER A 708 5.42 -20.68 21.22
CA SER A 708 5.63 -22.00 21.82
C SER A 708 4.85 -22.14 23.12
N THR A 709 4.57 -23.39 23.51
CA THR A 709 4.22 -23.72 24.90
C THR A 709 5.42 -24.36 25.59
N ASP A 710 5.70 -23.96 26.82
CA ASP A 710 6.82 -24.45 27.65
C ASP A 710 6.37 -25.28 28.86
N GLY A 711 5.07 -25.34 29.15
CA GLY A 711 4.49 -26.12 30.24
C GLY A 711 4.88 -25.65 31.65
N VAL A 712 5.50 -24.48 31.77
CA VAL A 712 5.86 -23.82 33.03
C VAL A 712 5.04 -22.54 33.18
N LYS A 713 5.11 -21.62 32.21
CA LYS A 713 4.32 -20.38 32.19
C LYS A 713 2.90 -20.62 31.71
N ASP A 714 2.72 -21.61 30.83
CA ASP A 714 1.43 -22.09 30.36
C ASP A 714 1.13 -23.51 30.90
N MET A 715 -0.12 -23.96 30.79
CA MET A 715 -0.60 -25.27 31.27
C MET A 715 -0.50 -26.43 30.27
N PHE A 716 0.04 -26.19 29.07
CA PHE A 716 0.09 -27.17 27.98
C PHE A 716 1.40 -27.97 27.98
N PRO A 717 1.54 -29.02 27.14
CA PRO A 717 2.82 -29.69 26.94
C PRO A 717 3.84 -28.78 26.26
N VAL A 718 5.11 -29.17 26.33
CA VAL A 718 6.20 -28.51 25.58
C VAL A 718 6.01 -28.74 24.08
N LEU A 719 5.40 -27.78 23.38
CA LEU A 719 5.11 -27.82 21.95
C LEU A 719 5.75 -26.60 21.29
N PRO A 720 7.05 -26.67 20.93
CA PRO A 720 7.74 -25.55 20.34
C PRO A 720 7.19 -25.22 18.95
N PHE A 721 7.26 -23.94 18.60
CA PHE A 721 7.09 -23.45 17.24
C PHE A 721 7.93 -22.17 17.05
N THR A 722 9.17 -22.36 16.63
CA THR A 722 10.16 -21.27 16.48
C THR A 722 10.27 -20.78 15.03
N ALA A 723 10.88 -19.60 14.83
CA ALA A 723 11.36 -19.10 13.54
C ALA A 723 11.93 -20.20 12.62
N ASP A 724 12.87 -20.97 13.17
CA ASP A 724 13.59 -22.06 12.50
C ASP A 724 12.68 -23.23 12.08
N MET A 725 11.55 -23.43 12.76
CA MET A 725 10.55 -24.46 12.44
C MET A 725 9.56 -23.94 11.39
N ARG A 726 9.13 -22.68 11.51
CA ARG A 726 8.29 -21.98 10.53
C ARG A 726 8.99 -21.94 9.17
N ASP A 727 10.26 -21.52 9.09
CA ASP A 727 11.02 -21.46 7.83
C ASP A 727 11.13 -22.83 7.16
N LYS A 728 11.39 -23.89 7.93
CA LYS A 728 11.47 -25.28 7.43
C LYS A 728 10.11 -25.80 6.96
N TYR A 729 9.02 -25.43 7.65
CA TYR A 729 7.66 -25.74 7.21
C TYR A 729 7.31 -25.02 5.91
N CYS A 730 7.46 -23.70 5.86
CA CYS A 730 7.07 -22.87 4.72
C CYS A 730 7.87 -23.19 3.45
N TYR A 731 9.17 -23.48 3.59
CA TYR A 731 9.97 -23.95 2.45
C TYR A 731 9.57 -25.35 2.00
N LYS A 732 9.18 -26.25 2.93
CA LYS A 732 8.67 -27.59 2.60
C LYS A 732 7.31 -27.54 1.90
N THR A 733 6.37 -26.75 2.39
CA THR A 733 4.99 -26.67 1.88
C THR A 733 4.92 -25.81 0.61
N TYR A 734 5.33 -24.53 0.69
CA TYR A 734 5.10 -23.53 -0.37
C TYR A 734 6.34 -23.10 -1.15
N LYS A 735 7.54 -23.56 -0.78
CA LYS A 735 8.85 -23.14 -1.36
C LYS A 735 9.19 -21.66 -1.12
N VAL A 736 8.49 -20.99 -0.21
CA VAL A 736 8.77 -19.61 0.24
C VAL A 736 9.61 -19.59 1.51
N LEU A 737 10.14 -18.42 1.87
CA LEU A 737 10.71 -18.13 3.18
C LEU A 737 10.01 -16.87 3.76
N PRO A 738 9.59 -16.88 5.04
CA PRO A 738 8.96 -15.73 5.69
C PRO A 738 9.82 -14.46 5.66
N ARG A 739 9.19 -13.33 5.32
CA ARG A 739 9.83 -12.01 5.27
C ARG A 739 9.63 -11.27 6.60
N ARG A 740 10.30 -11.71 7.67
CA ARG A 740 10.04 -11.26 9.05
C ARG A 740 9.87 -9.75 9.24
N ASP A 741 10.76 -8.94 8.66
CA ASP A 741 10.70 -7.47 8.79
C ASP A 741 9.72 -6.75 7.85
N TYR A 742 9.01 -7.47 6.99
CA TYR A 742 8.08 -6.87 6.02
C TYR A 742 6.97 -6.08 6.71
N LEU A 743 6.31 -6.64 7.75
CA LEU A 743 5.29 -5.90 8.52
C LEU A 743 5.87 -4.74 9.34
N ASN A 744 7.14 -4.82 9.74
CA ASN A 744 7.83 -3.73 10.44
C ASN A 744 8.08 -2.51 9.54
N VAL A 745 8.45 -2.76 8.27
CA VAL A 745 8.69 -1.71 7.28
C VAL A 745 7.38 -1.22 6.67
N GLN A 746 6.53 -2.13 6.18
CA GLN A 746 5.30 -1.75 5.51
C GLN A 746 4.24 -1.23 6.47
N TYR A 747 3.97 -1.95 7.56
CA TYR A 747 2.84 -1.67 8.46
C TYR A 747 3.27 -1.09 9.81
N TRP A 748 4.44 -0.46 9.80
CA TRP A 748 5.02 0.41 10.82
C TRP A 748 5.36 -0.26 12.17
N GLY A 749 4.90 -1.48 12.40
CA GLY A 749 5.16 -2.29 13.58
C GLY A 749 4.63 -1.61 14.85
N ALA A 750 5.54 -1.15 15.71
CA ALA A 750 5.18 -0.44 16.95
C ALA A 750 5.03 1.09 16.78
N ASP A 751 5.70 1.69 15.79
CA ASP A 751 5.72 3.15 15.63
C ASP A 751 4.53 3.64 14.78
N ILE A 752 3.35 3.57 15.39
CA ILE A 752 2.08 4.01 14.78
C ILE A 752 1.73 5.47 15.12
N LEU A 753 2.65 6.24 15.72
CA LEU A 753 2.40 7.61 16.21
C LEU A 753 1.96 8.61 15.12
N SER A 754 2.32 8.36 13.85
CA SER A 754 1.86 9.17 12.71
C SER A 754 0.49 8.77 12.16
N ALA A 755 -0.14 7.71 12.67
CA ALA A 755 -1.51 7.34 12.31
C ALA A 755 -2.54 8.30 12.94
N THR A 756 -3.76 8.34 12.39
CA THR A 756 -4.87 9.14 12.91
C THR A 756 -6.20 8.43 12.73
N ASN A 757 -7.15 8.70 13.64
CA ASN A 757 -8.54 8.24 13.61
C ASN A 757 -8.69 6.70 13.63
N ILE A 758 -8.06 6.03 14.59
CA ILE A 758 -8.21 4.58 14.81
C ILE A 758 -8.63 4.32 16.26
N VAL A 759 -9.65 3.49 16.43
CA VAL A 759 -9.99 2.87 17.73
C VAL A 759 -9.51 1.43 17.71
N PHE A 760 -8.71 1.05 18.71
CA PHE A 760 -8.24 -0.31 18.94
C PHE A 760 -8.97 -0.91 20.14
N SER A 761 -10.03 -1.67 19.91
CA SER A 761 -10.72 -2.42 20.96
C SER A 761 -10.04 -3.76 21.22
N ASN A 762 -9.94 -4.19 22.48
CA ASN A 762 -9.42 -5.51 22.85
C ASN A 762 -10.19 -6.06 24.06
N GLY A 763 -10.48 -7.36 24.05
CA GLY A 763 -10.97 -8.08 25.23
C GLY A 763 -9.87 -8.31 26.27
N ASN A 764 -10.22 -8.48 27.54
CA ASN A 764 -9.26 -8.89 28.59
C ASN A 764 -9.18 -10.42 28.83
N LEU A 765 -10.11 -11.18 28.24
CA LEU A 765 -10.08 -12.65 28.13
C LEU A 765 -9.59 -13.11 26.74
N ASP A 766 -9.21 -12.16 25.87
CA ASP A 766 -8.75 -12.44 24.52
C ASP A 766 -7.24 -12.71 24.50
N PRO A 767 -6.78 -13.92 24.14
CA PRO A 767 -5.36 -14.24 24.11
C PRO A 767 -4.57 -13.48 23.04
N TRP A 768 -5.22 -12.86 22.06
CA TRP A 768 -4.59 -11.95 21.09
C TRP A 768 -4.34 -10.53 21.64
N ALA A 769 -5.03 -10.12 22.71
CA ALA A 769 -4.96 -8.75 23.23
C ALA A 769 -3.53 -8.26 23.61
N PRO A 770 -2.64 -9.07 24.22
CA PRO A 770 -1.25 -8.68 24.46
C PRO A 770 -0.46 -8.32 23.20
N GLY A 771 -0.89 -8.80 22.04
CA GLY A 771 -0.33 -8.48 20.73
C GLY A 771 -0.89 -7.22 20.08
N GLY A 772 -1.91 -6.59 20.67
CA GLY A 772 -2.59 -5.40 20.16
C GLY A 772 -2.25 -4.10 20.89
N VAL A 773 -3.00 -3.03 20.58
CA VAL A 773 -2.80 -1.70 21.16
C VAL A 773 -3.64 -1.54 22.42
N LEU A 774 -3.02 -1.69 23.60
CA LEU A 774 -3.70 -1.71 24.90
C LEU A 774 -3.80 -0.35 25.62
N LYS A 775 -3.26 0.73 25.04
CA LYS A 775 -3.26 2.09 25.63
C LYS A 775 -3.35 3.14 24.52
N ASN A 776 -3.96 4.30 24.81
CA ASN A 776 -4.01 5.42 23.87
C ASN A 776 -2.59 5.83 23.43
N VAL A 777 -2.38 5.91 22.12
CA VAL A 777 -1.12 6.35 21.51
C VAL A 777 -1.18 7.85 21.15
N SER A 778 -2.38 8.37 20.89
CA SER A 778 -2.67 9.80 20.73
C SER A 778 -4.15 10.08 20.97
N ASP A 779 -4.57 11.35 20.96
CA ASP A 779 -5.98 11.78 21.04
C ASP A 779 -6.88 11.18 19.94
N THR A 780 -6.29 10.62 18.88
CA THR A 780 -7.02 9.98 17.76
C THR A 780 -6.62 8.52 17.52
N LEU A 781 -5.76 7.96 18.37
CA LEU A 781 -5.35 6.55 18.38
C LEU A 781 -5.68 5.98 19.76
N VAL A 782 -6.95 5.64 19.94
CA VAL A 782 -7.56 5.33 21.24
C VAL A 782 -7.64 3.83 21.44
N ALA A 783 -7.24 3.35 22.61
CA ALA A 783 -7.41 1.95 23.00
C ALA A 783 -8.63 1.80 23.90
N VAL A 784 -9.41 0.73 23.69
CA VAL A 784 -10.61 0.41 24.47
C VAL A 784 -10.49 -1.01 25.01
N MET A 785 -10.35 -1.16 26.31
CA MET A 785 -10.39 -2.48 26.96
C MET A 785 -11.83 -2.84 27.31
N ILE A 786 -12.23 -4.06 26.93
CA ILE A 786 -13.54 -4.64 27.23
C ILE A 786 -13.35 -5.65 28.37
N ASP A 787 -13.84 -5.31 29.56
CA ASP A 787 -13.81 -6.21 30.72
C ASP A 787 -14.88 -7.32 30.56
N GLY A 788 -14.51 -8.57 30.85
CA GLY A 788 -15.29 -9.74 30.46
C GLY A 788 -15.35 -9.99 28.95
N GLY A 789 -14.50 -9.31 28.17
CA GLY A 789 -14.45 -9.44 26.72
C GLY A 789 -13.50 -10.54 26.26
N ALA A 790 -14.01 -11.51 25.50
CA ALA A 790 -13.22 -12.38 24.63
C ALA A 790 -13.02 -11.73 23.23
N HIS A 791 -12.65 -12.51 22.21
CA HIS A 791 -12.16 -11.99 20.93
C HIS A 791 -13.19 -11.13 20.17
N HIS A 792 -12.87 -9.84 20.01
CA HIS A 792 -13.68 -8.79 19.37
C HIS A 792 -15.19 -8.85 19.70
N LEU A 793 -15.53 -9.01 20.99
CA LEU A 793 -16.91 -9.04 21.49
C LEU A 793 -17.72 -7.78 21.14
N ASP A 794 -17.07 -6.62 21.06
CA ASP A 794 -17.66 -5.32 20.71
C ASP A 794 -18.30 -5.28 19.32
N LEU A 795 -17.83 -6.10 18.38
CA LEU A 795 -18.41 -6.16 17.03
C LEU A 795 -19.69 -7.02 16.96
N LYS A 796 -19.93 -7.88 17.97
CA LYS A 796 -20.95 -8.94 17.93
C LYS A 796 -22.39 -8.41 18.06
N ASN A 797 -23.39 -9.30 18.02
CA ASN A 797 -24.79 -8.93 18.20
C ASN A 797 -25.10 -8.60 19.68
N GLU A 798 -25.52 -7.36 19.93
CA GLU A 798 -25.68 -6.71 21.25
C GLU A 798 -26.85 -7.24 22.13
N TYR A 799 -27.23 -8.52 22.03
CA TYR A 799 -28.47 -8.99 22.67
C TYR A 799 -28.48 -8.89 24.21
N PHE A 800 -27.32 -8.80 24.88
CA PHE A 800 -27.20 -8.73 26.35
C PHE A 800 -26.13 -7.78 26.91
N LEU A 801 -25.50 -6.90 26.11
CA LEU A 801 -24.45 -5.96 26.58
C LEU A 801 -24.99 -4.75 27.39
N THR A 802 -26.18 -4.85 27.97
CA THR A 802 -26.86 -3.75 28.68
C THR A 802 -26.66 -3.75 30.20
N ASN A 803 -25.80 -4.63 30.74
CA ASN A 803 -25.44 -4.68 32.16
C ASN A 803 -23.95 -5.05 32.37
N ILE A 804 -23.05 -4.25 31.80
CA ILE A 804 -21.63 -4.14 32.19
C ILE A 804 -21.35 -2.64 32.38
#